data_AF-A0A081B351-F1
#
_entry.id   AF-A0A081B351-F1
#
_cell.length_a   1.000
_cell.length_b   1.000
_cell.length_c   1.000
_cell.angle_alpha   90.00
_cell.angle_beta   90.00
_cell.angle_gamma   90.00
#
_symmetry.space_group_name_H-M   'P 1'
#
loop_
_entity.id
_entity.type
_entity.pdbx_description
1 polymer ?
#
loop_
_entity_poly.entity_id
_entity_poly.type
_entity_poly.pdbx_seq_one_letter_code
_entity_poly.pdbx_strand_id
1 'polypeptide(L)'
;MTNQTLDGDALMALATPRTELEATLDQTLALLRTALKTSQSVARDDALQRKAAQVAALAAKVQRQCADVASKQFEPLQPSHDASESWSSSTKLHDAAPQPSVWSGFYNKTLRERFDVLALMYPRLKTLKTQHAGGADVAADILPHSDPAAKLGELPLRTANLMIENCIGVLGVPLGLGLNFVIDGKSLSVPMAVEEPSVVAAASSAAKLVAAAGGGFHTATSGNIMTSQIQLVGTEDIPAAIAAIECNRERLLSFANTTLCPNMKKRGGGAVDIYCRVVSQAARTAATAAAGSAWYAPCDDELVVNASESQTQFLVVHIDVDVCEAMGANIVNTVAEGLSEEVSKITRSRVGLRILTNLCMQRRARAEFEIPLKKLGWKGVDGEDVANRIIEAYNFAAIDPYRAVTNNKGIMNGVDAVAVATGQDWRAIESAAHCYASRSGQYASLSHYEIGVARDGSGTRVLRGSLEMPIAVGSKGGALMTHPGYTATHAILQQPTARNLSGIIVSVGLAQNFAAIRAIAVTGIQKGHMALHARNIAVAAGAPSELVSEVCSYMLLRKSINVETAKEYLHAHAVFSEIQSNSPPISPVSVTLPSMFYVEIPIPELEDTISLNIAFEATNKHPQYIAIIAPSKSDKTLTTLQRQLLGDKGYNQLEKMFKFLASMRSIVISASSSESDLLLSRSNVGLQNKLQLLSILINIIAYRLMEVRPDKVRTFMRQLLGASSGSANGANDGEMHELDAKFFHDLMVENVDPDDEILSTGLPLFLALWQVLHYHIEQEVPHKLLRARLVKEQWGLLNDIVRSYELGTLSNDAAAATEQPLEEKFLAYVAVQATRWQATLLLLIDSLALASELVTPERLDFLARIGEYMEWEGSIAHDVARYQRDATERVPNAFLFWLSQRRIPHAEGKKYEREFRDVADALASEKWDQLLQEARRDSWAAATFSLPAVERVIGLIREIYGDHSGRSIRKESF
;
A
#
# COMPACT_ATOMS: atom_id res chain seq x y z
N MET A 1 23.20 -51.39 -57.05
CA MET A 1 22.62 -52.45 -57.89
C MET A 1 22.03 -53.51 -56.97
N THR A 2 20.76 -53.87 -57.25
CA THR A 2 19.99 -55.07 -56.88
C THR A 2 19.64 -55.38 -55.40
N ASN A 3 18.37 -55.05 -55.08
CA ASN A 3 17.34 -55.80 -54.33
C ASN A 3 17.69 -57.18 -53.75
N GLN A 4 17.25 -57.43 -52.51
CA GLN A 4 16.07 -58.30 -52.25
C GLN A 4 15.55 -58.17 -50.80
N THR A 5 14.24 -57.97 -50.70
CA THR A 5 13.35 -58.04 -49.55
C THR A 5 13.18 -59.47 -49.02
N LEU A 6 12.92 -59.63 -47.72
CA LEU A 6 11.77 -60.39 -47.20
C LEU A 6 11.58 -60.15 -45.68
N ASP A 7 10.32 -59.91 -45.33
CA ASP A 7 9.73 -59.78 -44.00
C ASP A 7 9.93 -61.01 -43.09
N GLY A 8 9.91 -60.76 -41.77
CA GLY A 8 9.70 -61.76 -40.73
C GLY A 8 10.51 -61.46 -39.45
N ASP A 9 9.86 -61.46 -38.29
CA ASP A 9 10.44 -61.41 -36.94
C ASP A 9 10.86 -60.03 -36.38
N ALA A 10 9.90 -59.10 -36.33
CA ALA A 10 9.89 -58.02 -35.34
C ALA A 10 9.08 -58.42 -34.09
N LEU A 11 9.50 -59.49 -33.41
CA LEU A 11 9.01 -59.88 -32.08
C LEU A 11 9.88 -61.04 -31.57
N MET A 12 11.03 -60.74 -30.95
CA MET A 12 11.81 -61.56 -29.99
C MET A 12 13.25 -61.03 -29.93
N ALA A 13 13.48 -59.94 -29.21
CA ALA A 13 14.84 -59.54 -28.81
C ALA A 13 14.80 -58.97 -27.38
N LEU A 14 14.33 -59.81 -26.45
CA LEU A 14 14.53 -59.66 -25.02
C LEU A 14 15.73 -60.52 -24.59
N ALA A 15 16.56 -59.93 -23.73
CA ALA A 15 17.63 -60.53 -22.94
C ALA A 15 18.87 -61.05 -23.71
N THR A 16 19.82 -60.15 -23.99
CA THR A 16 21.24 -60.55 -24.04
C THR A 16 21.72 -60.74 -22.59
N PRO A 17 22.20 -61.93 -22.18
CA PRO A 17 22.67 -62.16 -20.82
C PRO A 17 23.86 -61.24 -20.46
N ARG A 18 23.84 -60.68 -19.24
CA ARG A 18 24.91 -59.82 -18.68
C ARG A 18 26.32 -60.42 -18.88
N THR A 19 26.43 -61.75 -18.84
CA THR A 19 27.67 -62.52 -19.06
C THR A 19 28.25 -62.40 -20.47
N GLU A 20 27.44 -62.27 -21.52
CA GLU A 20 27.93 -62.08 -22.89
C GLU A 20 28.46 -60.65 -23.11
N LEU A 21 27.84 -59.66 -22.48
CA LEU A 21 28.28 -58.27 -22.53
C LEU A 21 29.58 -58.03 -21.75
N GLU A 22 29.72 -58.64 -20.57
CA GLU A 22 30.96 -58.63 -19.78
C GLU A 22 32.09 -59.36 -20.53
N ALA A 23 31.80 -60.52 -21.15
CA ALA A 23 32.78 -61.24 -21.99
C ALA A 23 33.21 -60.41 -23.21
N THR A 24 32.28 -59.68 -23.85
CA THR A 24 32.59 -58.82 -25.01
C THR A 24 33.45 -57.62 -24.60
N LEU A 25 33.18 -57.02 -23.43
CA LEU A 25 33.97 -55.90 -22.89
C LEU A 25 35.39 -56.34 -22.54
N ASP A 26 35.55 -57.50 -21.89
CA ASP A 26 36.85 -58.07 -21.54
C ASP A 26 37.67 -58.44 -22.77
N GLN A 27 37.04 -59.03 -23.79
CA GLN A 27 37.69 -59.34 -25.06
C GLN A 27 38.16 -58.06 -25.79
N THR A 28 37.38 -56.98 -25.68
CA THR A 28 37.73 -55.68 -26.28
C THR A 28 38.85 -54.98 -25.51
N LEU A 29 38.86 -55.04 -24.17
CA LEU A 29 39.94 -54.52 -23.32
C LEU A 29 41.23 -55.30 -23.51
N ALA A 30 41.16 -56.61 -23.73
CA ALA A 30 42.31 -57.44 -24.07
C ALA A 30 42.92 -57.03 -25.42
N LEU A 31 42.10 -56.77 -26.44
CA LEU A 31 42.56 -56.26 -27.74
C LEU A 31 43.23 -54.88 -27.63
N LEU A 32 42.71 -54.01 -26.75
CA LEU A 32 43.25 -52.66 -26.55
C LEU A 32 44.57 -52.67 -25.76
N ARG A 33 44.70 -53.54 -24.76
CA ARG A 33 45.98 -53.79 -24.04
C ARG A 33 47.05 -54.38 -24.95
N THR A 34 46.65 -55.24 -25.89
CA THR A 34 47.58 -55.84 -26.87
C THR A 34 48.07 -54.78 -27.86
N ALA A 35 47.17 -53.92 -28.35
CA ALA A 35 47.51 -52.81 -29.24
C ALA A 35 48.42 -51.76 -28.56
N LEU A 36 48.21 -51.47 -27.28
CA LEU A 36 49.06 -50.55 -26.49
C LEU A 36 50.45 -51.11 -26.18
N LYS A 37 50.62 -52.44 -26.12
CA LYS A 37 51.93 -53.07 -25.89
C LYS A 37 52.82 -53.04 -27.13
N THR A 38 52.23 -52.94 -28.32
CA THR A 38 52.96 -52.91 -29.60
C THR A 38 53.35 -51.51 -30.09
N SER A 39 52.88 -50.44 -29.46
CA SER A 39 53.15 -49.06 -29.90
C SER A 39 54.17 -48.34 -29.00
N GLN A 40 55.46 -48.65 -29.17
CA GLN A 40 56.55 -47.78 -28.73
C GLN A 40 57.01 -46.87 -29.88
N SER A 41 56.18 -45.89 -30.25
CA SER A 41 56.62 -44.55 -30.67
C SER A 41 55.41 -43.67 -30.93
N VAL A 42 55.51 -42.41 -30.50
CA VAL A 42 54.43 -41.42 -30.52
C VAL A 42 54.42 -40.72 -31.88
N ALA A 43 53.38 -40.96 -32.69
CA ALA A 43 52.78 -39.96 -33.58
C ALA A 43 51.47 -40.49 -34.20
N ARG A 44 50.36 -39.77 -33.97
CA ARG A 44 49.06 -39.78 -34.69
C ARG A 44 48.70 -41.08 -35.43
N ASP A 45 48.06 -42.01 -34.72
CA ASP A 45 47.39 -43.14 -35.37
C ASP A 45 45.87 -43.01 -35.18
N ASP A 46 45.20 -42.47 -36.21
CA ASP A 46 43.74 -42.25 -36.27
C ASP A 46 42.95 -43.55 -35.98
N ALA A 47 43.55 -44.71 -36.24
CA ALA A 47 42.94 -46.01 -35.97
C ALA A 47 42.84 -46.30 -34.45
N LEU A 48 43.82 -45.85 -33.67
CA LEU A 48 43.83 -46.01 -32.21
C LEU A 48 42.81 -45.07 -31.55
N GLN A 49 42.67 -43.84 -32.06
CA GLN A 49 41.64 -42.89 -31.61
C GLN A 49 40.23 -43.36 -31.96
N ARG A 50 40.00 -43.92 -33.16
CA ARG A 50 38.69 -44.50 -33.52
C ARG A 50 38.35 -45.71 -32.65
N LYS A 51 39.32 -46.58 -32.35
CA LYS A 51 39.11 -47.70 -31.42
C LYS A 51 38.86 -47.23 -29.98
N ALA A 52 39.57 -46.21 -29.51
CA ALA A 52 39.32 -45.60 -28.20
C ALA A 52 37.92 -44.95 -28.13
N ALA A 53 37.49 -44.27 -29.19
CA ALA A 53 36.15 -43.70 -29.30
C ALA A 53 35.06 -44.78 -29.37
N GLN A 54 35.30 -45.91 -30.05
CA GLN A 54 34.39 -47.06 -30.06
C GLN A 54 34.29 -47.72 -28.68
N VAL A 55 35.41 -47.84 -27.95
CA VAL A 55 35.40 -48.36 -26.57
C VAL A 55 34.74 -47.39 -25.61
N ALA A 56 34.93 -46.09 -25.76
CA ALA A 56 34.23 -45.07 -24.98
C ALA A 56 32.72 -45.07 -25.28
N ALA A 57 32.32 -45.24 -26.54
CA ALA A 57 30.92 -45.35 -26.94
C ALA A 57 30.27 -46.64 -26.43
N LEU A 58 31.00 -47.75 -26.44
CA LEU A 58 30.54 -49.03 -25.91
C LEU A 58 30.45 -49.00 -24.38
N ALA A 59 31.43 -48.41 -23.69
CA ALA A 59 31.38 -48.17 -22.25
C ALA A 59 30.20 -47.26 -21.89
N ALA A 60 29.96 -46.19 -22.63
CA ALA A 60 28.78 -45.33 -22.46
C ALA A 60 27.46 -46.07 -22.73
N LYS A 61 27.44 -47.01 -23.68
CA LYS A 61 26.27 -47.85 -23.97
C LYS A 61 25.99 -48.85 -22.84
N VAL A 62 27.03 -49.52 -22.32
CA VAL A 62 26.93 -50.42 -21.15
C VAL A 62 26.52 -49.64 -19.91
N GLN A 63 27.03 -48.41 -19.72
CA GLN A 63 26.69 -47.54 -18.61
C GLN A 63 25.25 -47.02 -18.71
N ARG A 64 24.75 -46.72 -19.92
CA ARG A 64 23.32 -46.41 -20.17
C ARG A 64 22.42 -47.62 -19.92
N GLN A 65 22.80 -48.81 -20.39
CA GLN A 65 22.00 -50.02 -20.17
C GLN A 65 22.01 -50.49 -18.70
N CYS A 66 23.09 -50.23 -17.95
CA CYS A 66 23.11 -50.41 -16.49
C CYS A 66 22.27 -49.34 -15.76
N ALA A 67 22.13 -48.14 -16.33
CA ALA A 67 21.27 -47.08 -15.79
C ALA A 67 19.77 -47.33 -16.07
N ASP A 68 19.42 -47.94 -17.21
CA ASP A 68 18.04 -48.29 -17.58
C ASP A 68 17.41 -49.34 -16.63
N VAL A 69 18.21 -50.12 -15.91
CA VAL A 69 17.72 -51.07 -14.89
C VAL A 69 17.32 -50.37 -13.57
N ALA A 70 17.59 -49.05 -13.43
CA ALA A 70 17.38 -48.31 -12.19
C ALA A 70 16.38 -47.13 -12.29
N SER A 71 15.84 -46.80 -13.48
CA SER A 71 14.93 -45.67 -13.65
C SER A 71 13.46 -46.11 -13.62
N LYS A 72 12.77 -45.81 -12.51
CA LYS A 72 11.32 -45.96 -12.43
C LYS A 72 10.63 -44.97 -13.39
N GLN A 73 9.75 -45.47 -14.25
CA GLN A 73 8.83 -44.63 -15.02
C GLN A 73 7.65 -44.22 -14.14
N PHE A 74 7.31 -42.94 -14.13
CA PHE A 74 6.20 -42.40 -13.36
C PHE A 74 4.94 -42.31 -14.21
N GLU A 75 3.77 -42.49 -13.57
CA GLU A 75 2.48 -42.40 -14.25
C GLU A 75 2.31 -41.06 -14.99
N PRO A 76 1.71 -41.08 -16.20
CA PRO A 76 1.33 -39.86 -16.91
C PRO A 76 0.23 -39.13 -16.16
N LEU A 77 0.16 -37.81 -16.32
CA LEU A 77 -0.96 -37.02 -15.81
C LEU A 77 -2.23 -37.40 -16.57
N GLN A 78 -3.32 -37.54 -15.82
CA GLN A 78 -4.66 -37.74 -16.37
C GLN A 78 -5.46 -36.44 -16.23
N PRO A 79 -6.29 -36.06 -17.23
CA PRO A 79 -7.23 -34.95 -17.07
C PRO A 79 -8.08 -35.17 -15.81
N SER A 80 -8.35 -34.11 -15.06
CA SER A 80 -9.21 -34.17 -13.87
C SER A 80 -10.69 -34.47 -14.20
N HIS A 81 -11.07 -34.47 -15.49
CA HIS A 81 -12.42 -34.68 -16.02
C HIS A 81 -12.47 -35.82 -17.06
N ASP A 82 -13.61 -36.52 -17.13
CA ASP A 82 -13.91 -37.49 -18.19
C ASP A 82 -13.75 -36.83 -19.58
N ALA A 83 -12.98 -37.46 -20.46
CA ALA A 83 -12.47 -36.90 -21.72
C ALA A 83 -13.53 -36.61 -22.82
N SER A 84 -14.82 -36.48 -22.47
CA SER A 84 -15.91 -36.26 -23.43
C SER A 84 -16.28 -34.80 -23.68
N GLU A 85 -15.79 -33.85 -22.89
CA GLU A 85 -15.94 -32.42 -23.17
C GLU A 85 -14.63 -31.89 -23.75
N SER A 86 -14.53 -31.91 -25.08
CA SER A 86 -13.45 -31.25 -25.80
C SER A 86 -13.42 -29.75 -25.47
N TRP A 87 -12.30 -29.09 -25.74
CA TRP A 87 -12.09 -27.62 -25.71
C TRP A 87 -13.18 -26.80 -26.46
N SER A 88 -14.09 -27.47 -27.14
CA SER A 88 -15.15 -26.93 -27.97
C SER A 88 -16.55 -27.29 -27.43
N SER A 89 -16.94 -26.85 -26.24
CA SER A 89 -18.38 -26.71 -25.91
C SER A 89 -18.67 -25.83 -24.69
N SER A 90 -18.24 -24.56 -24.73
CA SER A 90 -18.90 -23.52 -23.92
C SER A 90 -19.18 -22.27 -24.74
N THR A 91 -19.73 -22.46 -25.94
CA THR A 91 -20.29 -21.36 -26.73
C THR A 91 -21.77 -21.24 -26.40
N LYS A 92 -22.09 -20.35 -25.46
CA LYS A 92 -23.31 -19.52 -25.30
C LYS A 92 -23.53 -19.18 -23.82
N LEU A 93 -22.64 -18.36 -23.25
CA LEU A 93 -23.09 -17.42 -22.23
C LEU A 93 -23.73 -16.26 -23.00
N HIS A 94 -25.06 -16.18 -22.88
CA HIS A 94 -25.94 -15.24 -23.56
C HIS A 94 -25.41 -13.80 -23.53
N ASP A 95 -25.60 -13.08 -24.65
CA ASP A 95 -25.62 -11.62 -24.79
C ASP A 95 -26.75 -10.98 -23.94
N ALA A 96 -26.69 -11.18 -22.63
CA ALA A 96 -27.41 -10.37 -21.66
C ALA A 96 -26.46 -9.25 -21.22
N ALA A 97 -26.95 -8.01 -21.16
CA ALA A 97 -26.21 -6.88 -20.59
C ALA A 97 -25.53 -7.33 -19.28
N PRO A 98 -24.23 -7.02 -19.05
CA PRO A 98 -23.47 -7.60 -17.95
C PRO A 98 -24.09 -7.17 -16.62
N GLN A 99 -24.92 -8.04 -16.05
CA GLN A 99 -25.34 -7.95 -14.66
C GLN A 99 -24.06 -7.96 -13.81
N PRO A 100 -23.86 -6.97 -12.92
CA PRO A 100 -22.68 -6.95 -12.08
C PRO A 100 -22.65 -8.22 -11.24
N SER A 101 -21.54 -8.97 -11.35
CA SER A 101 -21.28 -10.14 -10.50
C SER A 101 -21.52 -9.77 -9.03
N VAL A 102 -22.07 -10.68 -8.23
CA VAL A 102 -22.23 -10.50 -6.77
C VAL A 102 -20.88 -10.16 -6.11
N TRP A 103 -19.78 -10.56 -6.75
CA TRP A 103 -18.40 -10.28 -6.36
C TRP A 103 -17.87 -8.89 -6.80
N SER A 104 -18.67 -8.08 -7.49
CA SER A 104 -18.28 -6.76 -7.96
C SER A 104 -18.03 -5.81 -6.78
N GLY A 105 -16.90 -5.10 -6.82
CA GLY A 105 -16.48 -4.19 -5.75
C GLY A 105 -16.15 -4.89 -4.42
N PHE A 106 -16.00 -6.22 -4.38
CA PHE A 106 -15.76 -6.97 -3.13
C PHE A 106 -14.55 -6.45 -2.34
N TYR A 107 -13.51 -5.96 -3.01
CA TYR A 107 -12.33 -5.37 -2.37
C TYR A 107 -12.58 -4.00 -1.73
N ASN A 108 -13.60 -3.26 -2.17
CA ASN A 108 -14.04 -1.96 -1.61
C ASN A 108 -15.08 -2.13 -0.50
N LYS A 109 -15.74 -3.30 -0.41
CA LYS A 109 -16.71 -3.61 0.65
C LYS A 109 -16.05 -3.68 2.02
N THR A 110 -16.78 -3.26 3.04
CA THR A 110 -16.47 -3.48 4.46
C THR A 110 -16.44 -4.98 4.77
N LEU A 111 -15.86 -5.35 5.92
CA LEU A 111 -15.78 -6.76 6.32
C LEU A 111 -17.19 -7.38 6.46
N ARG A 112 -18.12 -6.65 7.07
CA ARG A 112 -19.52 -7.08 7.25
C ARG A 112 -20.22 -7.35 5.92
N GLU A 113 -20.12 -6.42 4.96
CA GLU A 113 -20.71 -6.59 3.63
C GLU A 113 -20.12 -7.79 2.86
N ARG A 114 -18.81 -8.08 3.04
CA ARG A 114 -18.19 -9.28 2.45
C ARG A 114 -18.76 -10.56 3.05
N PHE A 115 -19.04 -10.57 4.35
CA PHE A 115 -19.69 -11.69 5.01
C PHE A 115 -21.15 -11.86 4.56
N ASP A 116 -21.89 -10.77 4.34
CA ASP A 116 -23.26 -10.85 3.81
C ASP A 116 -23.28 -11.47 2.41
N VAL A 117 -22.33 -11.08 1.55
CA VAL A 117 -22.13 -11.72 0.23
C VAL A 117 -21.79 -13.20 0.36
N LEU A 118 -20.87 -13.57 1.27
CA LEU A 118 -20.53 -14.97 1.54
C LEU A 118 -21.74 -15.78 2.03
N ALA A 119 -22.53 -15.21 2.92
CA ALA A 119 -23.71 -15.85 3.49
C ALA A 119 -24.82 -16.05 2.46
N LEU A 120 -24.91 -15.17 1.46
CA LEU A 120 -25.81 -15.30 0.31
C LEU A 120 -25.32 -16.36 -0.67
N MET A 121 -24.01 -16.39 -0.95
CA MET A 121 -23.43 -17.33 -1.92
C MET A 121 -23.29 -18.75 -1.40
N TYR A 122 -23.05 -18.91 -0.10
CA TYR A 122 -22.87 -20.21 0.55
C TYR A 122 -23.84 -20.36 1.73
N PRO A 123 -25.16 -20.53 1.49
CA PRO A 123 -26.17 -20.61 2.55
C PRO A 123 -25.91 -21.73 3.55
N ARG A 124 -25.25 -22.82 3.12
CA ARG A 124 -24.86 -23.95 3.97
C ARG A 124 -23.87 -23.60 5.08
N LEU A 125 -23.14 -22.48 4.95
CA LEU A 125 -22.31 -21.95 6.03
C LEU A 125 -23.17 -21.51 7.24
N LYS A 126 -24.45 -21.18 7.05
CA LYS A 126 -25.39 -20.90 8.15
C LYS A 126 -25.80 -22.17 8.91
N THR A 127 -25.90 -23.32 8.22
CA THR A 127 -26.37 -24.61 8.77
C THR A 127 -25.28 -25.44 9.45
N LEU A 128 -24.00 -25.16 9.20
CA LEU A 128 -22.90 -25.79 9.95
C LEU A 128 -22.91 -25.44 11.46
N LYS A 129 -23.69 -24.43 11.87
CA LYS A 129 -23.94 -24.05 13.28
C LYS A 129 -24.64 -25.14 14.09
N THR A 130 -25.42 -26.03 13.48
CA THR A 130 -26.32 -26.94 14.22
C THR A 130 -25.81 -28.38 14.38
N GLN A 131 -24.78 -28.80 13.64
CA GLN A 131 -24.33 -30.20 13.68
C GLN A 131 -23.20 -30.49 14.70
N HIS A 132 -22.52 -29.46 15.22
CA HIS A 132 -21.47 -29.62 16.24
C HIS A 132 -21.96 -29.44 17.69
N ALA A 133 -23.26 -29.20 17.90
CA ALA A 133 -23.90 -29.13 19.22
C ALA A 133 -24.56 -30.46 19.64
N GLY A 134 -24.12 -31.58 19.07
CA GLY A 134 -24.60 -32.94 19.37
C GLY A 134 -23.61 -33.71 20.25
N GLY A 135 -23.32 -33.20 21.45
CA GLY A 135 -22.50 -33.86 22.47
C GLY A 135 -22.84 -33.27 23.84
N ALA A 136 -23.22 -34.13 24.78
CA ALA A 136 -23.98 -33.81 25.99
C ALA A 136 -23.37 -32.75 26.93
N ASP A 137 -24.27 -31.94 27.50
CA ASP A 137 -24.23 -31.24 28.79
C ASP A 137 -22.88 -30.79 29.35
N VAL A 138 -22.47 -29.55 29.03
CA VAL A 138 -21.83 -28.65 30.01
C VAL A 138 -22.22 -27.20 29.72
N ALA A 139 -23.02 -26.63 30.63
CA ALA A 139 -23.21 -25.20 30.92
C ALA A 139 -23.48 -24.25 29.74
N ALA A 140 -24.77 -23.99 29.53
CA ALA A 140 -25.28 -22.74 28.99
C ALA A 140 -25.01 -21.60 30.00
N ASP A 141 -23.89 -20.91 29.84
CA ASP A 141 -23.73 -19.47 30.10
C ASP A 141 -22.25 -19.11 29.94
N ILE A 142 -21.94 -18.30 28.93
CA ILE A 142 -20.94 -17.21 28.92
C ILE A 142 -20.95 -16.63 27.48
N LEU A 143 -21.42 -15.38 27.40
CA LEU A 143 -21.36 -14.38 26.33
C LEU A 143 -22.52 -14.28 25.30
N PRO A 144 -23.26 -13.15 25.30
CA PRO A 144 -24.27 -12.81 24.31
C PRO A 144 -23.65 -12.07 23.09
N HIS A 145 -24.31 -12.15 21.93
CA HIS A 145 -24.13 -11.23 20.78
C HIS A 145 -22.78 -11.20 20.01
N SER A 146 -22.10 -12.32 19.73
CA SER A 146 -20.94 -12.29 18.81
C SER A 146 -21.35 -12.50 17.33
N ASP A 147 -20.97 -11.55 16.47
CA ASP A 147 -21.09 -11.54 15.01
C ASP A 147 -20.65 -12.88 14.37
N PRO A 148 -21.44 -13.50 13.45
CA PRO A 148 -21.01 -14.67 12.68
C PRO A 148 -19.65 -14.50 11.97
N ALA A 149 -19.26 -13.26 11.68
CA ALA A 149 -17.94 -12.89 11.13
C ALA A 149 -16.77 -13.36 12.01
N ALA A 150 -16.95 -13.44 13.34
CA ALA A 150 -15.88 -13.72 14.29
C ALA A 150 -15.39 -15.19 14.26
N LYS A 151 -16.12 -16.12 13.64
CA LYS A 151 -15.83 -17.57 13.75
C LYS A 151 -15.12 -18.19 12.53
N LEU A 152 -14.99 -17.48 11.41
CA LEU A 152 -14.33 -18.02 10.21
C LEU A 152 -12.80 -17.91 10.36
N GLY A 153 -12.17 -19.00 10.81
CA GLY A 153 -10.72 -19.06 11.03
C GLY A 153 -10.29 -19.03 12.50
N GLU A 154 -11.24 -19.01 13.44
CA GLU A 154 -10.93 -19.10 14.87
C GLU A 154 -10.55 -20.55 15.25
N LEU A 155 -9.38 -20.70 15.87
CA LEU A 155 -8.93 -21.94 16.50
C LEU A 155 -9.03 -21.76 18.03
N PRO A 156 -9.93 -22.49 18.72
CA PRO A 156 -10.00 -22.41 20.17
C PRO A 156 -8.65 -22.77 20.81
N LEU A 157 -8.20 -21.98 21.78
CA LEU A 157 -6.89 -22.18 22.44
C LEU A 157 -6.75 -23.59 23.03
N ARG A 158 -7.83 -24.16 23.58
CA ARG A 158 -7.84 -25.55 24.07
C ARG A 158 -7.54 -26.55 22.96
N THR A 159 -8.10 -26.36 21.78
CA THR A 159 -7.84 -27.21 20.61
C THR A 159 -6.41 -27.00 20.12
N ALA A 160 -5.93 -25.76 20.03
CA ALA A 160 -4.54 -25.45 19.68
C ALA A 160 -3.53 -26.14 20.60
N ASN A 161 -3.78 -26.14 21.92
CA ASN A 161 -2.95 -26.81 22.91
C ASN A 161 -2.92 -28.34 22.77
N LEU A 162 -3.90 -28.93 22.12
CA LEU A 162 -3.92 -30.37 21.81
C LEU A 162 -3.30 -30.69 20.45
N MET A 163 -3.08 -29.68 19.60
CA MET A 163 -2.51 -29.86 18.26
C MET A 163 -0.98 -29.85 18.26
N ILE A 164 -0.35 -29.11 19.18
CA ILE A 164 1.11 -28.96 19.26
C ILE A 164 1.57 -28.93 20.72
N GLU A 165 2.86 -29.17 20.95
CA GLU A 165 3.51 -29.04 22.25
C GLU A 165 3.82 -27.57 22.58
N ASN A 166 3.92 -27.24 23.88
CA ASN A 166 4.28 -25.91 24.38
C ASN A 166 3.42 -24.75 23.83
N CYS A 167 2.13 -25.01 23.61
CA CYS A 167 1.20 -24.01 23.11
C CYS A 167 0.92 -22.92 24.17
N ILE A 168 1.16 -21.66 23.80
CA ILE A 168 0.91 -20.48 24.66
C ILE A 168 -0.12 -19.51 24.05
N GLY A 169 -0.60 -19.78 22.84
CA GLY A 169 -1.46 -18.87 22.09
C GLY A 169 -1.73 -19.34 20.67
N VAL A 170 -2.56 -18.55 19.96
CA VAL A 170 -2.88 -18.75 18.54
C VAL A 170 -2.51 -17.48 17.79
N LEU A 171 -1.74 -17.62 16.71
CA LEU A 171 -1.41 -16.53 15.80
C LEU A 171 -2.28 -16.64 14.54
N GLY A 172 -3.16 -15.66 14.33
CA GLY A 172 -4.00 -15.59 13.13
C GLY A 172 -3.27 -14.99 11.93
N VAL A 173 -3.56 -15.49 10.73
CA VAL A 173 -3.11 -14.92 9.45
C VAL A 173 -4.36 -14.43 8.68
N PRO A 174 -4.32 -13.28 7.97
CA PRO A 174 -5.47 -12.79 7.23
C PRO A 174 -6.01 -13.81 6.23
N LEU A 175 -7.32 -14.07 6.29
CA LEU A 175 -8.04 -14.94 5.35
C LEU A 175 -8.80 -14.10 4.30
N GLY A 176 -8.45 -14.29 3.04
CA GLY A 176 -9.10 -13.68 1.88
C GLY A 176 -9.71 -14.71 0.94
N LEU A 177 -10.33 -14.21 -0.14
CA LEU A 177 -10.87 -15.02 -1.23
C LEU A 177 -10.23 -14.61 -2.56
N GLY A 178 -9.57 -15.57 -3.20
CA GLY A 178 -9.24 -15.53 -4.63
C GLY A 178 -10.51 -15.69 -5.46
N LEU A 179 -10.90 -14.64 -6.18
CA LEU A 179 -12.15 -14.59 -6.93
C LEU A 179 -11.92 -14.83 -8.42
N ASN A 180 -12.99 -15.18 -9.14
CA ASN A 180 -13.03 -15.35 -10.60
C ASN A 180 -12.26 -16.56 -11.16
N PHE A 181 -11.93 -17.55 -10.32
CA PHE A 181 -11.32 -18.77 -10.81
C PHE A 181 -12.36 -19.61 -11.55
N VAL A 182 -12.06 -19.96 -12.80
CA VAL A 182 -12.74 -21.01 -13.55
C VAL A 182 -11.72 -22.11 -13.77
N ILE A 183 -11.92 -23.28 -13.16
CA ILE A 183 -10.99 -24.41 -13.19
C ILE A 183 -11.77 -25.62 -13.66
N ASP A 184 -11.35 -26.22 -14.78
CA ASP A 184 -12.03 -27.33 -15.44
C ASP A 184 -13.54 -27.07 -15.62
N GLY A 185 -13.87 -25.86 -16.11
CA GLY A 185 -15.24 -25.40 -16.35
C GLY A 185 -16.02 -24.98 -15.09
N LYS A 186 -15.49 -25.18 -13.88
CA LYS A 186 -16.18 -24.85 -12.62
C LYS A 186 -15.74 -23.49 -12.09
N SER A 187 -16.73 -22.64 -11.81
CA SER A 187 -16.50 -21.35 -11.13
C SER A 187 -16.30 -21.55 -9.63
N LEU A 188 -15.15 -21.11 -9.12
CA LEU A 188 -14.72 -21.29 -7.73
C LEU A 188 -14.32 -19.96 -7.09
N SER A 189 -14.64 -19.83 -5.80
CA SER A 189 -14.00 -18.85 -4.91
C SER A 189 -12.96 -19.62 -4.10
N VAL A 190 -11.72 -19.15 -4.07
CA VAL A 190 -10.60 -19.88 -3.48
C VAL A 190 -10.20 -19.21 -2.16
N PRO A 191 -10.35 -19.86 -1.00
CA PRO A 191 -9.82 -19.35 0.27
C PRO A 191 -8.29 -19.25 0.22
N MET A 192 -7.75 -18.12 0.67
CA MET A 192 -6.31 -17.83 0.67
C MET A 192 -5.93 -17.16 1.99
N ALA A 193 -5.03 -17.77 2.77
CA ALA A 193 -4.56 -17.25 4.06
C ALA A 193 -3.10 -16.77 3.93
N VAL A 194 -2.87 -15.46 3.96
CA VAL A 194 -1.55 -14.85 3.71
C VAL A 194 -1.49 -13.44 4.29
N GLU A 195 -0.33 -13.07 4.84
CA GLU A 195 -0.05 -11.74 5.40
C GLU A 195 0.45 -10.75 4.33
N GLU A 196 1.04 -11.25 3.25
CA GLU A 196 1.62 -10.44 2.20
C GLU A 196 0.55 -9.64 1.42
N PRO A 197 0.65 -8.29 1.37
CA PRO A 197 -0.20 -7.44 0.55
C PRO A 197 -0.26 -7.86 -0.92
N SER A 198 -1.38 -7.57 -1.56
CA SER A 198 -1.61 -7.78 -3.01
C SER A 198 -1.66 -9.23 -3.49
N VAL A 199 -1.28 -10.25 -2.70
CA VAL A 199 -1.28 -11.65 -3.15
C VAL A 199 -2.66 -12.10 -3.63
N VAL A 200 -3.68 -11.94 -2.79
CA VAL A 200 -5.07 -12.32 -3.12
C VAL A 200 -5.64 -11.50 -4.28
N ALA A 201 -5.28 -10.21 -4.35
CA ALA A 201 -5.73 -9.31 -5.42
C ALA A 201 -5.11 -9.67 -6.78
N ALA A 202 -3.82 -10.00 -6.79
CA ALA A 202 -3.08 -10.43 -7.97
C ALA A 202 -3.66 -11.74 -8.53
N ALA A 203 -3.84 -12.75 -7.68
CA ALA A 203 -4.48 -14.02 -8.05
C ALA A 203 -5.89 -13.79 -8.63
N SER A 204 -6.72 -12.98 -7.96
CA SER A 204 -8.09 -12.68 -8.42
C SER A 204 -8.12 -11.93 -9.76
N SER A 205 -7.19 -11.00 -9.97
CA SER A 205 -7.09 -10.24 -11.22
C SER A 205 -6.59 -11.10 -12.38
N ALA A 206 -5.63 -12.00 -12.13
CA ALA A 206 -5.15 -12.94 -13.12
C ALA A 206 -6.25 -13.94 -13.49
N ALA A 207 -6.92 -14.53 -12.50
CA ALA A 207 -8.02 -15.45 -12.71
C ALA A 207 -9.16 -14.81 -13.53
N LYS A 208 -9.50 -13.55 -13.24
CA LYS A 208 -10.50 -12.80 -14.02
C LYS A 208 -10.13 -12.69 -15.50
N LEU A 209 -8.87 -12.38 -15.81
CA LEU A 209 -8.42 -12.29 -17.20
C LEU A 209 -8.41 -13.65 -17.88
N VAL A 210 -7.86 -14.67 -17.20
CA VAL A 210 -7.79 -16.04 -17.71
C VAL A 210 -9.20 -16.59 -17.98
N ALA A 211 -10.15 -16.36 -17.09
CA ALA A 211 -11.54 -16.76 -17.30
C ALA A 211 -12.20 -16.00 -18.46
N ALA A 212 -12.12 -14.67 -18.46
CA ALA A 212 -12.84 -13.83 -19.43
C ALA A 212 -12.26 -13.91 -20.85
N ALA A 213 -10.95 -14.10 -20.99
CA ALA A 213 -10.28 -14.13 -22.28
C ALA A 213 -9.87 -15.54 -22.74
N GLY A 214 -9.66 -16.46 -21.79
CA GLY A 214 -9.05 -17.76 -22.02
C GLY A 214 -9.89 -18.98 -21.66
N GLY A 215 -11.12 -18.79 -21.17
CA GLY A 215 -12.01 -19.88 -20.78
C GLY A 215 -11.70 -20.52 -19.41
N GLY A 216 -10.62 -20.10 -18.74
CA GLY A 216 -10.23 -20.62 -17.43
C GLY A 216 -8.93 -21.44 -17.44
N PHE A 217 -8.71 -22.16 -16.35
CA PHE A 217 -7.58 -23.07 -16.18
C PHE A 217 -8.03 -24.52 -16.44
N HIS A 218 -7.13 -25.29 -17.02
CA HIS A 218 -7.31 -26.73 -17.22
C HIS A 218 -6.29 -27.48 -16.39
N THR A 219 -6.70 -28.54 -15.71
CA THR A 219 -5.82 -29.30 -14.83
C THR A 219 -5.69 -30.78 -15.20
N ALA A 220 -4.52 -31.32 -14.90
CA ALA A 220 -4.24 -32.75 -15.02
C ALA A 220 -3.46 -33.22 -13.79
N THR A 221 -3.78 -34.40 -13.28
CA THR A 221 -3.22 -34.94 -12.03
C THR A 221 -2.82 -36.40 -12.21
N SER A 222 -1.80 -36.87 -11.49
CA SER A 222 -1.47 -38.30 -11.40
C SER A 222 -2.17 -38.97 -10.21
N GLY A 223 -1.85 -40.23 -9.92
CA GLY A 223 -2.38 -40.97 -8.77
C GLY A 223 -2.11 -40.31 -7.40
N ASN A 224 -2.83 -40.74 -6.37
CA ASN A 224 -2.59 -40.33 -4.98
C ASN A 224 -1.53 -41.22 -4.33
N ILE A 225 -0.38 -41.35 -4.99
CA ILE A 225 0.69 -42.25 -4.57
C ILE A 225 1.70 -41.50 -3.69
N MET A 226 1.91 -42.02 -2.49
CA MET A 226 2.99 -41.61 -1.59
C MET A 226 4.04 -42.70 -1.51
N THR A 227 5.30 -42.31 -1.41
CA THR A 227 6.42 -43.24 -1.32
C THR A 227 7.03 -43.21 0.07
N SER A 228 7.25 -44.39 0.64
CA SER A 228 8.08 -44.57 1.85
C SER A 228 9.37 -45.30 1.51
N GLN A 229 10.37 -45.11 2.36
CA GLN A 229 11.72 -45.62 2.15
C GLN A 229 12.15 -46.45 3.36
N ILE A 230 12.71 -47.63 3.10
CA ILE A 230 13.44 -48.43 4.08
C ILE A 230 14.90 -48.41 3.67
N GLN A 231 15.74 -47.79 4.48
CA GLN A 231 17.19 -47.81 4.30
C GLN A 231 17.75 -49.14 4.79
N LEU A 232 18.52 -49.83 3.94
CA LEU A 232 19.27 -51.03 4.30
C LEU A 232 20.75 -50.70 4.44
N VAL A 233 21.34 -51.12 5.56
CA VAL A 233 22.71 -50.85 5.96
C VAL A 233 23.47 -52.17 6.13
N GLY A 234 24.74 -52.19 5.73
CA GLY A 234 25.58 -53.38 5.83
C GLY A 234 25.16 -54.51 4.89
N THR A 235 24.56 -54.18 3.75
CA THR A 235 24.18 -55.16 2.71
C THR A 235 25.44 -55.70 2.04
N GLU A 236 25.80 -56.96 2.29
CA GLU A 236 27.00 -57.60 1.72
C GLU A 236 26.90 -57.77 0.19
N ASP A 237 25.77 -58.27 -0.31
CA ASP A 237 25.51 -58.48 -1.74
C ASP A 237 24.26 -57.72 -2.17
N ILE A 238 24.46 -56.49 -2.67
CA ILE A 238 23.38 -55.62 -3.14
C ILE A 238 22.59 -56.25 -4.31
N PRO A 239 23.22 -56.78 -5.37
CA PRO A 239 22.49 -57.49 -6.43
C PRO A 239 21.61 -58.64 -5.92
N ALA A 240 22.12 -59.48 -5.02
CA ALA A 240 21.33 -60.57 -4.45
C ALA A 240 20.17 -60.05 -3.59
N ALA A 241 20.40 -59.00 -2.79
CA ALA A 241 19.35 -58.37 -2.00
C ALA A 241 18.23 -57.77 -2.88
N ILE A 242 18.57 -57.11 -3.99
CA ILE A 242 17.60 -56.60 -4.96
C ILE A 242 16.77 -57.75 -5.56
N ALA A 243 17.44 -58.81 -6.01
CA ALA A 243 16.76 -59.99 -6.56
C ALA A 243 15.85 -60.66 -5.52
N ALA A 244 16.28 -60.73 -4.26
CA ALA A 244 15.49 -61.30 -3.18
C ALA A 244 14.22 -60.48 -2.88
N ILE A 245 14.29 -59.14 -2.93
CA ILE A 245 13.12 -58.27 -2.82
C ILE A 245 12.18 -58.46 -4.02
N GLU A 246 12.70 -58.52 -5.25
CA GLU A 246 11.87 -58.70 -6.45
C GLU A 246 11.15 -60.07 -6.43
N CYS A 247 11.85 -61.14 -6.07
CA CYS A 247 11.24 -62.47 -5.92
C CYS A 247 10.16 -62.54 -4.83
N ASN A 248 10.20 -61.64 -3.84
CA ASN A 248 9.22 -61.57 -2.76
C ASN A 248 8.23 -60.40 -2.90
N ARG A 249 8.27 -59.66 -4.01
CA ARG A 249 7.50 -58.42 -4.19
C ARG A 249 6.01 -58.59 -3.94
N GLU A 250 5.39 -59.57 -4.58
CA GLU A 250 3.96 -59.88 -4.41
C GLU A 250 3.62 -60.31 -2.97
N ARG A 251 4.51 -61.09 -2.34
CA ARG A 251 4.33 -61.51 -0.93
C ARG A 251 4.37 -60.30 0.01
N LEU A 252 5.32 -59.41 -0.18
CA LEU A 252 5.48 -58.18 0.62
C LEU A 252 4.31 -57.22 0.40
N LEU A 253 3.86 -57.03 -0.84
CA LEU A 253 2.68 -56.23 -1.17
C LEU A 253 1.39 -56.80 -0.56
N SER A 254 1.22 -58.12 -0.63
CA SER A 254 0.08 -58.81 -0.03
C SER A 254 0.10 -58.65 1.50
N PHE A 255 1.25 -58.84 2.14
CA PHE A 255 1.40 -58.65 3.58
C PHE A 255 1.12 -57.20 4.01
N ALA A 256 1.65 -56.22 3.28
CA ALA A 256 1.39 -54.81 3.52
C ALA A 256 -0.12 -54.51 3.46
N ASN A 257 -0.79 -54.96 2.41
CA ASN A 257 -2.22 -54.69 2.19
C ASN A 257 -3.16 -55.43 3.14
N THR A 258 -2.81 -56.64 3.58
CA THR A 258 -3.66 -57.48 4.44
C THR A 258 -3.46 -57.18 5.92
N THR A 259 -2.22 -56.88 6.33
CA THR A 259 -1.85 -56.81 7.74
C THR A 259 -1.54 -55.39 8.20
N LEU A 260 -0.84 -54.60 7.38
CA LEU A 260 -0.34 -53.27 7.79
C LEU A 260 -1.28 -52.13 7.42
N CYS A 261 -1.92 -52.18 6.25
CA CYS A 261 -2.86 -51.16 5.78
C CYS A 261 -4.24 -51.69 5.31
N PRO A 262 -4.90 -52.64 6.03
CA PRO A 262 -6.14 -53.26 5.57
C PRO A 262 -7.29 -52.27 5.38
N ASN A 263 -7.37 -51.23 6.21
CA ASN A 263 -8.39 -50.19 6.07
C ASN A 263 -8.17 -49.32 4.82
N MET A 264 -6.92 -49.09 4.42
CA MET A 264 -6.62 -48.37 3.19
C MET A 264 -6.97 -49.24 1.97
N LYS A 265 -6.61 -50.52 2.01
CA LYS A 265 -6.95 -51.48 0.95
C LYS A 265 -8.46 -51.61 0.75
N LYS A 266 -9.24 -51.67 1.83
CA LYS A 266 -10.72 -51.68 1.78
C LYS A 266 -11.32 -50.46 1.11
N ARG A 267 -10.62 -49.31 1.11
CA ARG A 267 -11.07 -48.06 0.47
C ARG A 267 -10.64 -47.95 -1.00
N GLY A 268 -9.95 -48.96 -1.53
CA GLY A 268 -9.47 -48.99 -2.91
C GLY A 268 -7.99 -48.62 -3.08
N GLY A 269 -7.32 -48.15 -2.03
CA GLY A 269 -5.89 -47.82 -2.06
C GLY A 269 -4.99 -48.97 -1.58
N GLY A 270 -3.94 -48.62 -0.84
CA GLY A 270 -2.99 -49.57 -0.23
C GLY A 270 -1.63 -49.59 -0.94
N ALA A 271 -0.74 -50.51 -0.53
CA ALA A 271 0.56 -50.67 -1.17
C ALA A 271 0.39 -51.16 -2.61
N VAL A 272 0.97 -50.44 -3.56
CA VAL A 272 0.84 -50.70 -5.01
C VAL A 272 2.14 -51.19 -5.62
N ASP A 273 3.29 -50.76 -5.09
CA ASP A 273 4.58 -51.15 -5.66
C ASP A 273 5.69 -51.19 -4.60
N ILE A 274 6.69 -52.03 -4.82
CA ILE A 274 7.92 -52.13 -4.01
C ILE A 274 9.09 -52.30 -4.98
N TYR A 275 10.09 -51.42 -4.87
CA TYR A 275 11.26 -51.45 -5.75
C TYR A 275 12.52 -50.97 -5.00
N CYS A 276 13.69 -51.32 -5.52
CA CYS A 276 14.97 -50.98 -4.88
C CYS A 276 15.69 -49.85 -5.63
N ARG A 277 16.43 -49.02 -4.88
CA ARG A 277 17.38 -48.04 -5.41
C ARG A 277 18.72 -48.16 -4.69
N VAL A 278 19.79 -48.18 -5.46
CA VAL A 278 21.15 -48.06 -4.92
C VAL A 278 21.53 -46.58 -4.91
N VAL A 279 21.94 -46.07 -3.76
CA VAL A 279 22.42 -44.69 -3.60
C VAL A 279 23.85 -44.71 -3.09
N SER A 280 24.74 -43.94 -3.71
CA SER A 280 26.15 -43.88 -3.31
C SER A 280 26.72 -42.47 -3.46
N GLN A 281 27.70 -42.16 -2.60
CA GLN A 281 28.44 -40.91 -2.69
C GLN A 281 29.16 -40.80 -4.04
N ALA A 282 29.72 -41.91 -4.56
CA ALA A 282 30.36 -41.94 -5.87
C ALA A 282 29.41 -41.55 -7.01
N ALA A 283 28.18 -42.07 -7.02
CA ALA A 283 27.17 -41.73 -8.02
C ALA A 283 26.75 -40.25 -7.92
N ARG A 284 26.60 -39.73 -6.69
CA ARG A 284 26.32 -38.30 -6.47
C ARG A 284 27.46 -37.43 -6.99
N THR A 285 28.71 -37.71 -6.59
CA THR A 285 29.89 -36.95 -7.03
C THR A 285 30.00 -36.94 -8.56
N ALA A 286 29.81 -38.08 -9.22
CA ALA A 286 29.81 -38.17 -10.68
C ALA A 286 28.70 -37.31 -11.31
N ALA A 287 27.48 -37.33 -10.76
CA ALA A 287 26.38 -36.51 -11.25
C ALA A 287 26.64 -35.00 -11.08
N THR A 288 27.17 -34.57 -9.93
CA THR A 288 27.55 -33.15 -9.71
C THR A 288 28.73 -32.71 -10.57
N ALA A 289 29.72 -33.57 -10.79
CA ALA A 289 30.86 -33.25 -11.65
C ALA A 289 30.44 -33.10 -13.11
N ALA A 290 29.53 -33.94 -13.58
CA ALA A 290 28.96 -33.85 -14.92
C ALA A 290 28.05 -32.61 -15.10
N ALA A 291 27.43 -32.13 -14.03
CA ALA A 291 26.52 -30.98 -14.06
C ALA A 291 27.23 -29.61 -14.07
N GLY A 292 28.54 -29.55 -13.78
CA GLY A 292 29.41 -28.36 -13.87
C GLY A 292 28.73 -27.03 -13.55
N SER A 293 28.80 -26.55 -12.31
CA SER A 293 28.20 -25.26 -11.94
C SER A 293 28.88 -24.10 -12.69
N ALA A 294 28.25 -23.61 -13.74
CA ALA A 294 28.73 -22.50 -14.56
C ALA A 294 28.16 -21.13 -14.14
N TRP A 295 27.21 -21.11 -13.19
CA TRP A 295 26.39 -19.94 -12.88
C TRP A 295 26.85 -19.15 -11.65
N TYR A 296 27.70 -19.72 -10.79
CA TYR A 296 28.41 -18.97 -9.75
C TYR A 296 29.77 -19.61 -9.43
N ALA A 297 30.70 -18.77 -8.97
CA ALA A 297 31.96 -19.22 -8.43
C ALA A 297 31.80 -19.45 -6.92
N PRO A 298 32.00 -20.69 -6.42
CA PRO A 298 31.94 -20.95 -4.99
C PRO A 298 33.06 -20.22 -4.26
N CYS A 299 32.80 -19.79 -3.03
CA CYS A 299 33.83 -19.22 -2.17
C CYS A 299 34.73 -20.33 -1.60
N ASP A 300 36.00 -20.00 -1.31
CA ASP A 300 36.96 -20.96 -0.76
C ASP A 300 36.53 -21.55 0.60
N ASP A 301 35.68 -20.82 1.33
CA ASP A 301 35.12 -21.20 2.64
C ASP A 301 33.68 -21.74 2.56
N GLU A 302 33.13 -21.94 1.36
CA GLU A 302 31.80 -22.50 1.20
C GLU A 302 31.75 -23.97 1.67
N LEU A 303 30.73 -24.30 2.44
CA LEU A 303 30.58 -25.65 3.00
C LEU A 303 30.31 -26.68 1.90
N VAL A 304 31.30 -27.53 1.62
CA VAL A 304 31.13 -28.68 0.74
C VAL A 304 30.39 -29.80 1.47
N VAL A 305 29.13 -30.02 1.09
CA VAL A 305 28.30 -31.09 1.67
C VAL A 305 28.55 -32.41 0.93
N ASN A 306 29.16 -33.38 1.61
CA ASN A 306 29.35 -34.77 1.16
C ASN A 306 29.01 -35.75 2.29
N ALA A 307 28.80 -37.02 1.94
CA ALA A 307 28.82 -38.07 2.96
C ALA A 307 30.18 -38.07 3.68
N SER A 308 30.17 -38.30 4.99
CA SER A 308 31.38 -38.30 5.82
C SER A 308 32.41 -39.33 5.36
N GLU A 309 31.96 -40.43 4.74
CA GLU A 309 32.82 -41.46 4.16
C GLU A 309 32.66 -41.48 2.62
N SER A 310 33.77 -41.49 1.89
CA SER A 310 33.79 -41.41 0.42
C SER A 310 33.20 -42.65 -0.28
N GLN A 311 33.23 -43.81 0.38
CA GLN A 311 32.67 -45.08 -0.12
C GLN A 311 31.25 -45.35 0.38
N THR A 312 30.57 -44.35 0.96
CA THR A 312 29.20 -44.52 1.48
C THR A 312 28.26 -45.01 0.38
N GLN A 313 27.60 -46.13 0.63
CA GLN A 313 26.61 -46.75 -0.24
C GLN A 313 25.46 -47.35 0.58
N PHE A 314 24.23 -47.15 0.11
CA PHE A 314 23.04 -47.76 0.70
C PHE A 314 22.18 -48.43 -0.37
N LEU A 315 21.50 -49.50 0.03
CA LEU A 315 20.35 -50.03 -0.69
C LEU A 315 19.09 -49.46 -0.02
N VAL A 316 18.20 -48.87 -0.80
CA VAL A 316 16.95 -48.28 -0.30
C VAL A 316 15.79 -48.97 -0.96
N VAL A 317 14.91 -49.56 -0.15
CA VAL A 317 13.64 -50.14 -0.63
C VAL A 317 12.59 -49.04 -0.60
N HIS A 318 12.03 -48.72 -1.75
CA HIS A 318 10.91 -47.81 -1.90
C HIS A 318 9.61 -48.61 -1.92
N ILE A 319 8.61 -48.13 -1.19
CA ILE A 319 7.26 -48.71 -1.17
C ILE A 319 6.28 -47.60 -1.53
N ASP A 320 5.55 -47.81 -2.61
CA ASP A 320 4.50 -46.91 -3.05
C ASP A 320 3.15 -47.35 -2.52
N VAL A 321 2.40 -46.38 -2.02
CA VAL A 321 1.11 -46.58 -1.39
C VAL A 321 0.13 -45.58 -1.98
N ASP A 322 -0.99 -46.08 -2.52
CA ASP A 322 -2.15 -45.23 -2.80
C ASP A 322 -2.85 -44.89 -1.48
N VAL A 323 -2.81 -43.60 -1.14
CA VAL A 323 -3.33 -43.07 0.12
C VAL A 323 -4.73 -42.47 -0.01
N CYS A 324 -5.36 -42.66 -1.18
CA CYS A 324 -6.70 -42.16 -1.50
C CYS A 324 -6.80 -40.65 -1.22
N GLU A 325 -7.71 -40.26 -0.33
CA GLU A 325 -8.01 -38.86 0.01
C GLU A 325 -7.12 -38.26 1.11
N ALA A 326 -6.17 -39.02 1.66
CA ALA A 326 -5.26 -38.54 2.70
C ALA A 326 -3.98 -37.93 2.12
N MET A 327 -3.29 -37.11 2.90
CA MET A 327 -1.90 -36.74 2.59
C MET A 327 -0.98 -37.97 2.66
N GLY A 328 -1.14 -38.80 3.70
CA GLY A 328 -0.61 -40.18 3.70
C GLY A 328 0.67 -40.44 4.50
N ALA A 329 1.27 -39.43 5.16
CA ALA A 329 2.54 -39.61 5.89
C ALA A 329 2.51 -40.77 6.92
N ASN A 330 1.49 -40.80 7.79
CA ASN A 330 1.41 -41.81 8.85
C ASN A 330 1.25 -43.23 8.30
N ILE A 331 0.42 -43.42 7.26
CA ILE A 331 0.14 -44.75 6.72
C ILE A 331 1.36 -45.32 5.99
N VAL A 332 2.09 -44.49 5.22
CA VAL A 332 3.28 -44.98 4.51
C VAL A 332 4.44 -45.29 5.47
N ASN A 333 4.57 -44.51 6.55
CA ASN A 333 5.53 -44.82 7.62
C ASN A 333 5.17 -46.15 8.31
N THR A 334 3.89 -46.35 8.65
CA THR A 334 3.42 -47.61 9.27
C THR A 334 3.72 -48.82 8.37
N VAL A 335 3.52 -48.68 7.06
CA VAL A 335 3.83 -49.74 6.09
C VAL A 335 5.33 -50.02 6.03
N ALA A 336 6.17 -48.97 5.97
CA ALA A 336 7.63 -49.14 5.97
C ALA A 336 8.14 -49.79 7.26
N GLU A 337 7.63 -49.35 8.42
CA GLU A 337 7.97 -49.92 9.72
C GLU A 337 7.57 -51.40 9.82
N GLY A 338 6.34 -51.74 9.42
CA GLY A 338 5.86 -53.12 9.47
C GLY A 338 6.54 -54.07 8.48
N LEU A 339 6.99 -53.59 7.32
CA LEU A 339 7.72 -54.40 6.35
C LEU A 339 9.20 -54.63 6.71
N SER A 340 9.74 -53.84 7.65
CA SER A 340 11.17 -53.78 7.92
C SER A 340 11.77 -55.11 8.36
N GLU A 341 11.08 -55.87 9.19
CA GLU A 341 11.59 -57.16 9.68
C GLU A 341 11.72 -58.18 8.55
N GLU A 342 10.70 -58.28 7.69
CA GLU A 342 10.70 -59.20 6.55
C GLU A 342 11.74 -58.79 5.50
N VAL A 343 11.84 -57.50 5.20
CA VAL A 343 12.88 -56.95 4.31
C VAL A 343 14.27 -57.25 4.85
N SER A 344 14.50 -57.08 6.16
CA SER A 344 15.77 -57.41 6.81
C SER A 344 16.14 -58.88 6.68
N LYS A 345 15.19 -59.79 6.95
CA LYS A 345 15.42 -61.24 6.85
C LYS A 345 15.76 -61.68 5.43
N ILE A 346 15.02 -61.19 4.44
CA ILE A 346 15.19 -61.58 3.03
C ILE A 346 16.50 -61.05 2.46
N THR A 347 16.91 -59.84 2.85
CA THR A 347 18.12 -59.19 2.33
C THR A 347 19.37 -59.48 3.15
N ARG A 348 19.22 -60.02 4.37
CA ARG A 348 20.29 -60.17 5.38
C ARG A 348 20.97 -58.85 5.73
N SER A 349 20.24 -57.75 5.60
CA SER A 349 20.72 -56.40 5.88
C SER A 349 20.15 -55.85 7.18
N ARG A 350 20.87 -54.91 7.81
CA ARG A 350 20.34 -54.14 8.95
C ARG A 350 19.41 -53.04 8.45
N VAL A 351 18.26 -52.86 9.09
CA VAL A 351 17.35 -51.76 8.76
C VAL A 351 17.80 -50.47 9.45
N GLY A 352 17.77 -49.36 8.70
CA GLY A 352 17.99 -48.00 9.16
C GLY A 352 16.69 -47.20 9.23
N LEU A 353 16.67 -46.06 8.53
CA LEU A 353 15.50 -45.17 8.45
C LEU A 353 14.32 -45.83 7.75
N ARG A 354 13.12 -45.52 8.24
CA ARG A 354 11.81 -45.96 7.73
C ARG A 354 10.90 -44.75 7.69
N ILE A 355 10.84 -44.08 6.55
CA ILE A 355 10.24 -42.75 6.49
C ILE A 355 9.72 -42.43 5.09
N LEU A 356 8.66 -41.64 5.00
CA LEU A 356 8.20 -41.07 3.74
C LEU A 356 9.28 -40.21 3.06
N THR A 357 9.17 -40.09 1.74
CA THR A 357 9.81 -38.99 0.99
C THR A 357 8.75 -37.93 0.66
N ASN A 358 9.04 -36.65 0.91
CA ASN A 358 8.16 -35.56 0.47
C ASN A 358 8.23 -35.35 -1.05
N LEU A 359 9.31 -35.80 -1.71
CA LEU A 359 9.42 -35.76 -3.17
C LEU A 359 8.55 -36.87 -3.80
N CYS A 360 7.25 -36.62 -3.90
CA CYS A 360 6.25 -37.56 -4.42
C CYS A 360 6.06 -37.37 -5.93
N MET A 361 6.96 -37.92 -6.73
CA MET A 361 6.95 -37.79 -8.19
C MET A 361 5.73 -38.44 -8.87
N GLN A 362 5.04 -39.35 -8.17
CA GLN A 362 3.80 -39.98 -8.63
C GLN A 362 2.55 -39.25 -8.18
N ARG A 363 2.70 -38.08 -7.55
CA ARG A 363 1.61 -37.25 -7.06
C ARG A 363 1.80 -35.81 -7.51
N ARG A 364 1.72 -35.61 -8.83
CA ARG A 364 1.90 -34.34 -9.52
C ARG A 364 0.57 -33.79 -9.97
N ALA A 365 0.49 -32.46 -9.98
CA ALA A 365 -0.59 -31.71 -10.59
C ALA A 365 0.00 -30.74 -11.61
N ARG A 366 -0.73 -30.53 -12.70
CA ARG A 366 -0.45 -29.52 -13.71
C ARG A 366 -1.66 -28.63 -13.91
N ALA A 367 -1.42 -27.33 -14.06
CA ALA A 367 -2.40 -26.39 -14.61
C ALA A 367 -1.88 -25.76 -15.91
N GLU A 368 -2.80 -25.45 -16.81
CA GLU A 368 -2.54 -24.73 -18.06
C GLU A 368 -3.64 -23.69 -18.32
N PHE A 369 -3.31 -22.60 -19.02
CA PHE A 369 -4.28 -21.67 -19.59
C PHE A 369 -3.84 -21.16 -20.97
N GLU A 370 -4.78 -20.65 -21.76
CA GLU A 370 -4.52 -19.94 -23.02
C GLU A 370 -5.17 -18.56 -23.01
N ILE A 371 -4.45 -17.49 -23.36
CA ILE A 371 -5.04 -16.15 -23.53
C ILE A 371 -4.75 -15.64 -24.95
N PRO A 372 -5.76 -15.27 -25.75
CA PRO A 372 -5.55 -14.60 -27.04
C PRO A 372 -4.73 -13.33 -26.88
N LEU A 373 -3.68 -13.16 -27.70
CA LEU A 373 -2.75 -12.03 -27.56
C LEU A 373 -3.48 -10.69 -27.58
N LYS A 374 -4.47 -10.53 -28.47
CA LYS A 374 -5.31 -9.32 -28.57
C LYS A 374 -6.04 -8.93 -27.27
N LYS A 375 -6.27 -9.88 -26.36
CA LYS A 375 -6.96 -9.66 -25.08
C LYS A 375 -5.99 -9.50 -23.90
N LEU A 376 -4.68 -9.63 -24.13
CA LEU A 376 -3.64 -9.56 -23.11
C LEU A 376 -3.21 -8.12 -22.76
N GLY A 377 -3.55 -7.16 -23.62
CA GLY A 377 -3.17 -5.75 -23.49
C GLY A 377 -3.38 -5.19 -22.08
N TRP A 378 -2.45 -4.35 -21.62
CA TRP A 378 -2.45 -3.87 -20.25
C TRP A 378 -1.81 -2.50 -20.09
N LYS A 379 -2.51 -1.58 -19.40
CA LYS A 379 -2.02 -0.24 -19.06
C LYS A 379 -1.40 0.52 -20.24
N GLY A 380 -2.06 0.45 -21.40
CA GLY A 380 -1.63 1.12 -22.63
C GLY A 380 -0.57 0.39 -23.46
N VAL A 381 -0.12 -0.80 -23.04
CA VAL A 381 0.76 -1.67 -23.84
C VAL A 381 -0.06 -2.71 -24.59
N ASP A 382 0.26 -2.90 -25.87
CA ASP A 382 -0.40 -3.87 -26.75
C ASP A 382 -0.18 -5.30 -26.26
N GLY A 383 -1.15 -6.17 -26.55
CA GLY A 383 -1.12 -7.56 -26.09
C GLY A 383 0.01 -8.40 -26.67
N GLU A 384 0.48 -8.14 -27.90
CA GLU A 384 1.67 -8.82 -28.44
C GLU A 384 2.93 -8.43 -27.68
N ASP A 385 3.10 -7.14 -27.39
CA ASP A 385 4.24 -6.65 -26.60
C ASP A 385 4.21 -7.19 -25.17
N VAL A 386 3.03 -7.24 -24.53
CA VAL A 386 2.90 -7.85 -23.19
C VAL A 386 3.31 -9.33 -23.23
N ALA A 387 2.90 -10.08 -24.25
CA ALA A 387 3.28 -11.49 -24.38
C ALA A 387 4.78 -11.66 -24.58
N ASN A 388 5.40 -10.89 -25.47
CA ASN A 388 6.84 -10.95 -25.72
C ASN A 388 7.64 -10.69 -24.43
N ARG A 389 7.25 -9.67 -23.65
CA ARG A 389 7.92 -9.37 -22.37
C ARG A 389 7.68 -10.44 -21.30
N ILE A 390 6.53 -11.10 -21.30
CA ILE A 390 6.29 -12.27 -20.43
C ILE A 390 7.25 -13.40 -20.82
N ILE A 391 7.43 -13.67 -22.13
CA ILE A 391 8.39 -14.67 -22.62
C ILE A 391 9.82 -14.30 -22.24
N GLU A 392 10.22 -13.04 -22.37
CA GLU A 392 11.55 -12.56 -21.92
C GLU A 392 11.77 -12.81 -20.43
N ALA A 393 10.80 -12.45 -19.59
CA ALA A 393 10.88 -12.65 -18.14
C ALA A 393 10.87 -14.13 -17.74
N TYR A 394 10.11 -14.97 -18.44
CA TYR A 394 10.14 -16.42 -18.29
C TYR A 394 11.50 -17.00 -18.70
N ASN A 395 12.02 -16.63 -19.87
CA ASN A 395 13.31 -17.10 -20.36
C ASN A 395 14.44 -16.75 -19.39
N PHE A 396 14.40 -15.56 -18.79
CA PHE A 396 15.33 -15.19 -17.73
C PHE A 396 15.23 -16.14 -16.53
N ALA A 397 14.02 -16.42 -16.04
CA ALA A 397 13.79 -17.37 -14.95
C ALA A 397 14.10 -18.84 -15.30
N ALA A 398 14.08 -19.20 -16.58
CA ALA A 398 14.34 -20.56 -17.04
C ALA A 398 15.85 -20.90 -17.06
N ILE A 399 16.71 -19.90 -17.23
CA ILE A 399 18.16 -20.09 -17.41
C ILE A 399 19.01 -19.57 -16.23
N ASP A 400 18.52 -18.61 -15.44
CA ASP A 400 19.23 -18.05 -14.29
C ASP A 400 18.60 -18.47 -12.95
N PRO A 401 19.32 -19.25 -12.10
CA PRO A 401 18.86 -19.62 -10.77
C PRO A 401 18.46 -18.44 -9.88
N TYR A 402 19.14 -17.29 -9.96
CA TYR A 402 18.79 -16.12 -9.13
C TYR A 402 17.37 -15.63 -9.42
N ARG A 403 17.02 -15.55 -10.71
CA ARG A 403 15.67 -15.18 -11.11
C ARG A 403 14.68 -16.32 -10.86
N ALA A 404 15.06 -17.56 -11.11
CA ALA A 404 14.22 -18.74 -10.90
C ALA A 404 13.69 -18.82 -9.46
N VAL A 405 14.55 -18.56 -8.46
CA VAL A 405 14.16 -18.57 -7.04
C VAL A 405 13.04 -17.54 -6.78
N THR A 406 13.19 -16.33 -7.30
CA THR A 406 12.19 -15.27 -7.12
C THR A 406 10.90 -15.57 -7.90
N ASN A 407 11.03 -16.15 -9.10
CA ASN A 407 9.89 -16.59 -9.90
C ASN A 407 9.06 -17.66 -9.17
N ASN A 408 9.74 -18.65 -8.60
CA ASN A 408 9.11 -19.76 -7.89
C ASN A 408 8.55 -19.29 -6.53
N LYS A 409 9.22 -18.39 -5.81
CA LYS A 409 8.62 -17.71 -4.63
C LYS A 409 7.28 -17.06 -4.98
N GLY A 410 7.18 -16.41 -6.14
CA GLY A 410 5.93 -15.84 -6.63
C GLY A 410 4.83 -16.88 -6.88
N ILE A 411 5.17 -18.09 -7.34
CA ILE A 411 4.24 -19.23 -7.43
C ILE A 411 3.78 -19.64 -6.03
N MET A 412 4.75 -19.79 -5.10
CA MET A 412 4.50 -20.30 -3.76
C MET A 412 3.64 -19.34 -2.91
N ASN A 413 3.72 -18.02 -3.14
CA ASN A 413 2.77 -17.06 -2.55
C ASN A 413 1.30 -17.44 -2.74
N GLY A 414 0.95 -18.00 -3.90
CA GLY A 414 -0.41 -18.47 -4.18
C GLY A 414 -0.66 -19.88 -3.62
N VAL A 415 0.29 -20.79 -3.84
CA VAL A 415 0.19 -22.20 -3.40
C VAL A 415 0.05 -22.31 -1.89
N ASP A 416 0.94 -21.65 -1.15
CA ASP A 416 0.97 -21.71 0.32
C ASP A 416 -0.24 -21.03 0.92
N ALA A 417 -0.70 -19.92 0.34
CA ALA A 417 -1.91 -19.24 0.81
C ALA A 417 -3.13 -20.18 0.78
N VAL A 418 -3.26 -20.99 -0.26
CA VAL A 418 -4.34 -21.99 -0.36
C VAL A 418 -4.07 -23.17 0.58
N ALA A 419 -2.82 -23.65 0.65
CA ALA A 419 -2.43 -24.75 1.52
C ALA A 419 -2.76 -24.45 3.00
N VAL A 420 -2.38 -23.26 3.49
CA VAL A 420 -2.68 -22.79 4.85
C VAL A 420 -4.20 -22.68 5.06
N ALA A 421 -4.93 -22.05 4.12
CA ALA A 421 -6.37 -21.87 4.23
C ALA A 421 -7.16 -23.18 4.20
N THR A 422 -6.57 -24.25 3.68
CA THR A 422 -7.19 -25.58 3.55
C THR A 422 -6.56 -26.63 4.44
N GLY A 423 -5.71 -26.24 5.40
CA GLY A 423 -5.15 -27.12 6.43
C GLY A 423 -4.13 -28.14 5.94
N GLN A 424 -3.43 -27.83 4.85
CA GLN A 424 -2.38 -28.67 4.27
C GLN A 424 -1.00 -28.34 4.85
N ASP A 425 -0.09 -29.31 4.80
CA ASP A 425 1.31 -29.08 5.17
C ASP A 425 2.04 -28.38 4.02
N TRP A 426 2.15 -27.05 4.10
CA TRP A 426 2.83 -26.26 3.07
C TRP A 426 4.33 -26.56 2.98
N ARG A 427 4.99 -27.02 4.07
CA ARG A 427 6.43 -27.35 4.05
C ARG A 427 6.71 -28.58 3.20
N ALA A 428 5.80 -29.57 3.25
CA ALA A 428 5.87 -30.74 2.39
C ALA A 428 5.74 -30.36 0.91
N ILE A 429 4.84 -29.42 0.59
CA ILE A 429 4.63 -28.92 -0.77
C ILE A 429 5.86 -28.13 -1.25
N GLU A 430 6.33 -27.16 -0.45
CA GLU A 430 7.50 -26.31 -0.74
C GLU A 430 8.76 -27.13 -1.02
N SER A 431 9.11 -28.05 -0.11
CA SER A 431 10.31 -28.89 -0.26
C SER A 431 10.28 -29.73 -1.53
N ALA A 432 9.11 -30.28 -1.89
CA ALA A 432 8.94 -31.05 -3.11
C ALA A 432 8.99 -30.18 -4.36
N ALA A 433 8.36 -29.00 -4.33
CA ALA A 433 8.35 -28.03 -5.43
C ALA A 433 9.76 -27.56 -5.77
N HIS A 434 10.52 -27.11 -4.76
CA HIS A 434 11.88 -26.61 -4.94
C HIS A 434 12.86 -27.72 -5.35
N CYS A 435 12.68 -28.95 -4.86
CA CYS A 435 13.45 -30.08 -5.36
C CYS A 435 13.12 -30.38 -6.84
N TYR A 436 11.83 -30.39 -7.20
CA TYR A 436 11.37 -30.61 -8.57
C TYR A 436 11.89 -29.56 -9.56
N ALA A 437 12.04 -28.30 -9.12
CA ALA A 437 12.65 -27.22 -9.88
C ALA A 437 14.11 -27.49 -10.26
N SER A 438 14.82 -28.38 -9.54
CA SER A 438 16.22 -28.75 -9.78
C SER A 438 16.43 -30.09 -10.49
N ARG A 439 15.34 -30.76 -10.92
CA ARG A 439 15.36 -32.14 -11.44
C ARG A 439 16.23 -32.36 -12.68
N SER A 440 16.52 -31.30 -13.44
CA SER A 440 17.38 -31.32 -14.63
C SER A 440 18.87 -31.11 -14.32
N GLY A 441 19.24 -30.93 -13.05
CA GLY A 441 20.61 -30.68 -12.61
C GLY A 441 20.90 -29.23 -12.21
N GLN A 442 20.07 -28.27 -12.62
CA GLN A 442 20.12 -26.87 -12.20
C GLN A 442 18.73 -26.41 -11.77
N TYR A 443 18.66 -25.55 -10.75
CA TYR A 443 17.41 -24.96 -10.28
C TYR A 443 16.84 -23.98 -11.33
N ALA A 444 15.62 -24.21 -11.78
CA ALA A 444 14.96 -23.43 -12.84
C ALA A 444 13.49 -23.08 -12.51
N SER A 445 12.83 -22.32 -13.40
CA SER A 445 11.40 -22.01 -13.29
C SER A 445 10.53 -23.28 -13.24
N LEU A 446 9.55 -23.29 -12.32
CA LEU A 446 8.50 -24.31 -12.29
C LEU A 446 7.42 -24.08 -13.35
N SER A 447 7.20 -22.83 -13.75
CA SER A 447 6.26 -22.46 -14.81
C SER A 447 6.94 -22.38 -16.18
N HIS A 448 6.15 -22.58 -17.23
CA HIS A 448 6.56 -22.45 -18.62
C HIS A 448 5.58 -21.55 -19.39
N TYR A 449 6.12 -20.63 -20.19
CA TYR A 449 5.34 -19.76 -21.06
C TYR A 449 5.79 -19.88 -22.51
N GLU A 450 4.82 -19.93 -23.42
CA GLU A 450 5.07 -19.94 -24.85
C GLU A 450 3.98 -19.16 -25.60
N ILE A 451 4.32 -18.69 -26.80
CA ILE A 451 3.33 -18.15 -27.73
C ILE A 451 3.02 -19.22 -28.76
N GLY A 452 1.75 -19.61 -28.85
CA GLY A 452 1.27 -20.66 -29.75
C GLY A 452 0.03 -20.25 -30.52
N VAL A 453 -0.57 -21.24 -31.18
CA VAL A 453 -1.87 -21.12 -31.87
C VAL A 453 -2.92 -21.86 -31.04
N ALA A 454 -4.07 -21.24 -30.78
CA ALA A 454 -5.14 -21.76 -29.94
C ALA A 454 -5.49 -23.23 -30.23
N ARG A 455 -5.71 -24.03 -29.19
CA ARG A 455 -6.05 -25.47 -29.32
C ARG A 455 -7.45 -25.73 -29.87
N ASP A 456 -8.29 -24.71 -29.94
CA ASP A 456 -9.63 -24.75 -30.53
C ASP A 456 -9.64 -24.85 -32.08
N GLY A 457 -8.46 -24.78 -32.72
CA GLY A 457 -8.32 -24.83 -34.17
C GLY A 457 -8.65 -23.51 -34.88
N SER A 458 -8.90 -22.42 -34.15
CA SER A 458 -9.26 -21.11 -34.72
C SER A 458 -8.12 -20.39 -35.45
N GLY A 459 -6.87 -20.87 -35.31
CA GLY A 459 -5.70 -20.18 -35.84
C GLY A 459 -5.29 -18.93 -35.02
N THR A 460 -5.97 -18.64 -33.92
CA THR A 460 -5.70 -17.45 -33.10
C THR A 460 -4.37 -17.59 -32.35
N ARG A 461 -3.51 -16.56 -32.38
CA ARG A 461 -2.30 -16.52 -31.56
C ARG A 461 -2.66 -16.34 -30.08
N VAL A 462 -2.10 -17.18 -29.23
CA VAL A 462 -2.35 -17.21 -27.78
C VAL A 462 -1.04 -17.26 -27.01
N LEU A 463 -1.05 -16.68 -25.80
CA LEU A 463 -0.05 -16.94 -24.77
C LEU A 463 -0.52 -18.15 -23.96
N ARG A 464 0.32 -19.17 -23.87
CA ARG A 464 0.14 -20.32 -22.99
C ARG A 464 0.97 -20.15 -21.74
N GLY A 465 0.36 -20.39 -20.59
CA GLY A 465 1.05 -20.59 -19.33
C GLY A 465 0.80 -22.00 -18.82
N SER A 466 1.82 -22.65 -18.29
CA SER A 466 1.70 -23.95 -17.64
C SER A 466 2.55 -24.01 -16.37
N LEU A 467 2.12 -24.81 -15.40
CA LEU A 467 2.84 -25.08 -14.15
C LEU A 467 2.63 -26.54 -13.77
N GLU A 468 3.70 -27.27 -13.50
CA GLU A 468 3.66 -28.65 -12.99
C GLU A 468 4.57 -28.81 -11.78
N MET A 469 4.05 -29.41 -10.72
CA MET A 469 4.82 -29.73 -9.53
C MET A 469 4.19 -30.89 -8.73
N PRO A 470 4.98 -31.60 -7.90
CA PRO A 470 4.43 -32.49 -6.88
C PRO A 470 3.57 -31.74 -5.88
N ILE A 471 2.35 -32.23 -5.60
CA ILE A 471 1.43 -31.65 -4.62
C ILE A 471 0.81 -32.77 -3.78
N ALA A 472 1.39 -33.00 -2.61
CA ALA A 472 0.91 -33.99 -1.65
C ALA A 472 -0.08 -33.35 -0.65
N VAL A 473 -1.37 -33.41 -0.99
CA VAL A 473 -2.47 -32.84 -0.17
C VAL A 473 -3.52 -33.89 0.16
N GLY A 474 -4.32 -33.65 1.19
CA GLY A 474 -5.45 -34.49 1.57
C GLY A 474 -6.75 -33.72 1.66
N SER A 475 -7.86 -34.35 1.31
CA SER A 475 -9.23 -33.89 1.63
C SER A 475 -9.75 -34.53 2.93
N LYS A 476 -9.01 -35.50 3.49
CA LYS A 476 -9.30 -36.19 4.76
C LYS A 476 -8.05 -36.33 5.64
N GLY A 477 -8.27 -36.34 6.96
CA GLY A 477 -7.25 -36.60 7.97
C GLY A 477 -6.45 -35.36 8.39
N GLY A 478 -5.54 -35.52 9.36
CA GLY A 478 -4.72 -34.41 9.88
C GLY A 478 -5.56 -33.32 10.56
N ALA A 479 -5.11 -32.07 10.42
CA ALA A 479 -5.73 -30.90 11.05
C ALA A 479 -7.14 -30.56 10.49
N LEU A 480 -7.53 -31.13 9.35
CA LEU A 480 -8.82 -30.89 8.68
C LEU A 480 -10.03 -31.20 9.56
N MET A 481 -9.91 -32.19 10.46
CA MET A 481 -10.99 -32.57 11.39
C MET A 481 -10.89 -31.87 12.75
N THR A 482 -9.75 -31.25 13.04
CA THR A 482 -9.45 -30.66 14.34
C THR A 482 -9.76 -29.16 14.36
N HIS A 483 -9.48 -28.46 13.26
CA HIS A 483 -9.75 -27.03 13.14
C HIS A 483 -11.10 -26.78 12.44
N PRO A 484 -12.11 -26.19 13.11
CA PRO A 484 -13.46 -26.03 12.55
C PRO A 484 -13.50 -25.14 11.29
N GLY A 485 -12.62 -24.13 11.23
CA GLY A 485 -12.45 -23.26 10.06
C GLY A 485 -12.18 -23.99 8.73
N TYR A 486 -11.47 -25.12 8.73
CA TYR A 486 -11.19 -25.84 7.47
C TYR A 486 -12.42 -26.49 6.85
N THR A 487 -13.41 -26.86 7.65
CA THR A 487 -14.70 -27.35 7.11
C THR A 487 -15.39 -26.25 6.28
N ALA A 488 -15.31 -25.00 6.73
CA ALA A 488 -15.90 -23.87 6.02
C ALA A 488 -15.11 -23.52 4.75
N THR A 489 -13.78 -23.49 4.79
CA THR A 489 -12.97 -23.20 3.59
C THR A 489 -13.09 -24.29 2.53
N HIS A 490 -13.13 -25.58 2.92
CA HIS A 490 -13.45 -26.67 2.00
C HIS A 490 -14.87 -26.59 1.45
N ALA A 491 -15.85 -26.13 2.24
CA ALA A 491 -17.20 -25.90 1.73
C ALA A 491 -17.26 -24.78 0.68
N ILE A 492 -16.48 -23.69 0.86
CA ILE A 492 -16.33 -22.63 -0.14
C ILE A 492 -15.71 -23.18 -1.44
N LEU A 493 -14.75 -24.11 -1.33
CA LEU A 493 -14.17 -24.84 -2.45
C LEU A 493 -15.06 -25.96 -3.02
N GLN A 494 -16.29 -26.11 -2.54
CA GLN A 494 -17.24 -27.14 -2.97
C GLN A 494 -16.79 -28.59 -2.65
N GLN A 495 -16.10 -28.78 -1.53
CA GLN A 495 -15.67 -30.09 -1.01
C GLN A 495 -14.83 -30.91 -2.02
N PRO A 496 -13.65 -30.39 -2.44
CA PRO A 496 -12.85 -31.04 -3.47
C PRO A 496 -12.25 -32.38 -2.98
N THR A 497 -12.07 -33.32 -3.91
CA THR A 497 -11.19 -34.48 -3.69
C THR A 497 -9.73 -34.03 -3.59
N ALA A 498 -8.83 -34.89 -3.10
CA ALA A 498 -7.41 -34.58 -3.01
C ALA A 498 -6.80 -34.21 -4.38
N ARG A 499 -7.24 -34.90 -5.46
CA ARG A 499 -6.83 -34.57 -6.84
C ARG A 499 -7.35 -33.20 -7.27
N ASN A 500 -8.64 -32.92 -7.08
CA ASN A 500 -9.22 -31.62 -7.44
C ASN A 500 -8.57 -30.48 -6.64
N LEU A 501 -8.30 -30.70 -5.35
CA LEU A 501 -7.61 -29.73 -4.50
C LEU A 501 -6.20 -29.44 -5.02
N SER A 502 -5.45 -30.48 -5.44
CA SER A 502 -4.13 -30.29 -6.04
C SER A 502 -4.19 -29.48 -7.35
N GLY A 503 -5.20 -29.73 -8.19
CA GLY A 503 -5.50 -28.95 -9.39
C GLY A 503 -5.78 -27.48 -9.08
N ILE A 504 -6.61 -27.21 -8.07
CA ILE A 504 -6.93 -25.84 -7.61
C ILE A 504 -5.67 -25.12 -7.14
N ILE A 505 -4.85 -25.77 -6.30
CA ILE A 505 -3.62 -25.19 -5.75
C ILE A 505 -2.64 -24.82 -6.87
N VAL A 506 -2.41 -25.72 -7.84
CA VAL A 506 -1.48 -25.45 -8.94
C VAL A 506 -2.03 -24.39 -9.90
N SER A 507 -3.35 -24.31 -10.12
CA SER A 507 -3.97 -23.22 -10.89
C SER A 507 -3.76 -21.86 -10.21
N VAL A 508 -3.87 -21.79 -8.88
CA VAL A 508 -3.65 -20.55 -8.12
C VAL A 508 -2.18 -20.14 -8.18
N GLY A 509 -1.25 -21.09 -8.05
CA GLY A 509 0.18 -20.85 -8.25
C GLY A 509 0.50 -20.29 -9.64
N LEU A 510 -0.10 -20.85 -10.69
CA LEU A 510 0.06 -20.37 -12.07
C LEU A 510 -0.56 -18.97 -12.27
N ALA A 511 -1.73 -18.72 -11.71
CA ALA A 511 -2.37 -17.40 -11.74
C ALA A 511 -1.49 -16.34 -11.07
N GLN A 512 -0.91 -16.69 -9.92
CA GLN A 512 -0.04 -15.79 -9.16
C GLN A 512 1.26 -15.48 -9.90
N ASN A 513 1.87 -16.48 -10.52
CA ASN A 513 3.05 -16.30 -11.36
C ASN A 513 2.76 -15.41 -12.57
N PHE A 514 1.64 -15.66 -13.26
CA PHE A 514 1.21 -14.84 -14.38
C PHE A 514 0.97 -13.37 -13.98
N ALA A 515 0.30 -13.14 -12.85
CA ALA A 515 0.09 -11.80 -12.33
C ALA A 515 1.43 -11.06 -12.06
N ALA A 516 2.37 -11.76 -11.41
CA ALA A 516 3.67 -11.20 -11.07
C ALA A 516 4.51 -10.88 -12.31
N ILE A 517 4.62 -11.82 -13.26
CA ILE A 517 5.42 -11.63 -14.49
C ILE A 517 4.82 -10.51 -15.34
N ARG A 518 3.49 -10.49 -15.51
CA ARG A 518 2.79 -9.41 -16.24
C ARG A 518 3.01 -8.04 -15.59
N ALA A 519 2.99 -7.97 -14.25
CA ALA A 519 3.26 -6.74 -13.51
C ALA A 519 4.68 -6.20 -13.70
N ILE A 520 5.67 -7.08 -13.57
CA ILE A 520 7.10 -6.76 -13.73
C ILE A 520 7.40 -6.33 -15.17
N ALA A 521 6.86 -7.05 -16.15
CA ALA A 521 7.08 -6.80 -17.58
C ALA A 521 6.60 -5.42 -18.06
N VAL A 522 5.58 -4.83 -17.43
CA VAL A 522 4.91 -3.62 -17.97
C VAL A 522 5.11 -2.39 -17.10
N THR A 523 4.90 -2.46 -15.77
CA THR A 523 4.90 -1.25 -14.92
C THR A 523 5.88 -1.25 -13.75
N GLY A 524 6.48 -2.39 -13.43
CA GLY A 524 7.16 -2.60 -12.16
C GLY A 524 6.16 -2.71 -10.98
N ILE A 525 6.53 -3.47 -9.94
CA ILE A 525 5.64 -3.82 -8.82
C ILE A 525 5.33 -2.61 -7.92
N GLN A 526 6.32 -1.71 -7.73
CA GLN A 526 6.25 -0.61 -6.76
C GLN A 526 5.09 0.36 -7.01
N LYS A 527 4.82 0.72 -8.27
CA LYS A 527 3.71 1.65 -8.61
C LYS A 527 2.32 1.08 -8.30
N GLY A 528 2.15 -0.24 -8.25
CA GLY A 528 0.87 -0.89 -7.94
C GLY A 528 0.64 -1.13 -6.44
N HIS A 529 1.71 -1.19 -5.63
CA HIS A 529 1.66 -1.54 -4.21
C HIS A 529 1.41 -0.34 -3.27
N MET A 530 1.56 0.90 -3.75
CA MET A 530 1.49 2.09 -2.88
C MET A 530 0.14 2.24 -2.17
N ALA A 531 -0.97 1.87 -2.80
CA ALA A 531 -2.30 1.97 -2.19
C ALA A 531 -2.50 0.99 -1.01
N LEU A 532 -1.97 -0.23 -1.13
CA LEU A 532 -2.06 -1.23 -0.05
C LEU A 532 -1.05 -0.95 1.06
N HIS A 533 0.14 -0.45 0.71
CA HIS A 533 1.11 0.03 1.68
C HIS A 533 0.56 1.20 2.50
N ALA A 534 -0.07 2.19 1.85
CA ALA A 534 -0.78 3.27 2.52
C ALA A 534 -1.85 2.74 3.49
N ARG A 535 -2.58 1.68 3.10
CA ARG A 535 -3.60 1.06 3.95
C ARG A 535 -3.04 0.44 5.22
N ASN A 536 -1.91 -0.25 5.11
CA ASN A 536 -1.24 -0.83 6.27
C ASN A 536 -0.74 0.28 7.22
N ILE A 537 -0.20 1.36 6.67
CA ILE A 537 0.25 2.51 7.45
C ILE A 537 -0.93 3.20 8.16
N ALA A 538 -2.07 3.37 7.48
CA ALA A 538 -3.28 3.94 8.09
C ALA A 538 -3.76 3.10 9.28
N VAL A 539 -3.81 1.77 9.13
CA VAL A 539 -4.18 0.86 10.22
C VAL A 539 -3.16 0.90 11.35
N ALA A 540 -1.86 0.92 11.03
CA ALA A 540 -0.79 1.03 12.03
C ALA A 540 -0.83 2.37 12.80
N ALA A 541 -1.32 3.44 12.17
CA ALA A 541 -1.55 4.73 12.81
C ALA A 541 -2.78 4.75 13.73
N GLY A 542 -3.57 3.68 13.79
CA GLY A 542 -4.77 3.58 14.61
C GLY A 542 -6.04 4.12 13.94
N ALA A 543 -6.04 4.26 12.60
CA ALA A 543 -7.23 4.74 11.89
C ALA A 543 -8.43 3.78 12.09
N PRO A 544 -9.62 4.29 12.50
CA PRO A 544 -10.86 3.53 12.50
C PRO A 544 -11.15 2.96 11.11
N SER A 545 -11.79 1.79 11.03
CA SER A 545 -12.03 1.07 9.77
C SER A 545 -12.73 1.90 8.70
N GLU A 546 -13.57 2.85 9.11
CA GLU A 546 -14.34 3.75 8.26
C GLU A 546 -13.44 4.81 7.60
N LEU A 547 -12.45 5.32 8.34
CA LEU A 547 -11.55 6.38 7.90
C LEU A 547 -10.31 5.87 7.14
N VAL A 548 -10.02 4.57 7.17
CA VAL A 548 -8.81 3.99 6.53
C VAL A 548 -8.68 4.40 5.06
N SER A 549 -9.77 4.37 4.29
CA SER A 549 -9.76 4.74 2.87
C SER A 549 -9.46 6.22 2.65
N GLU A 550 -9.94 7.08 3.54
CA GLU A 550 -9.74 8.53 3.50
C GLU A 550 -8.29 8.87 3.86
N VAL A 551 -7.78 8.28 4.94
CA VAL A 551 -6.38 8.41 5.39
C VAL A 551 -5.41 7.94 4.28
N CYS A 552 -5.74 6.85 3.58
CA CYS A 552 -4.95 6.39 2.42
C CYS A 552 -4.93 7.41 1.29
N SER A 553 -6.11 7.92 0.93
CA SER A 553 -6.25 8.90 -0.15
C SER A 553 -5.47 10.17 0.17
N TYR A 554 -5.55 10.63 1.42
CA TYR A 554 -4.78 11.75 1.95
C TYR A 554 -3.27 11.52 1.81
N MET A 555 -2.74 10.38 2.29
CA MET A 555 -1.31 10.06 2.18
C MET A 555 -0.83 9.96 0.72
N LEU A 556 -1.64 9.37 -0.17
CA LEU A 556 -1.31 9.24 -1.59
C LEU A 556 -1.28 10.59 -2.30
N LEU A 557 -2.26 11.47 -2.02
CA LEU A 557 -2.33 12.81 -2.58
C LEU A 557 -1.17 13.69 -2.10
N ARG A 558 -0.83 13.61 -0.80
CA ARG A 558 0.34 14.31 -0.21
C ARG A 558 1.68 13.73 -0.69
N LYS A 559 1.67 12.58 -1.38
CA LYS A 559 2.88 11.80 -1.74
C LYS A 559 3.76 11.49 -0.52
N SER A 560 3.14 11.33 0.66
CA SER A 560 3.81 11.10 1.94
C SER A 560 3.11 9.95 2.67
N ILE A 561 3.60 8.72 2.49
CA ILE A 561 3.03 7.51 3.09
C ILE A 561 3.83 7.15 4.34
N ASN A 562 3.43 7.68 5.49
CA ASN A 562 4.03 7.36 6.79
C ASN A 562 2.99 7.54 7.91
N VAL A 563 3.32 7.02 9.10
CA VAL A 563 2.42 7.02 10.26
C VAL A 563 2.09 8.44 10.73
N GLU A 564 3.03 9.37 10.62
CA GLU A 564 2.84 10.75 11.06
C GLU A 564 1.79 11.47 10.22
N THR A 565 1.90 11.38 8.89
CA THR A 565 0.90 11.90 7.94
C THR A 565 -0.50 11.32 8.23
N ALA A 566 -0.59 10.04 8.55
CA ALA A 566 -1.87 9.43 8.89
C ALA A 566 -2.45 9.99 10.20
N LYS A 567 -1.62 10.20 11.23
CA LYS A 567 -2.05 10.80 12.51
C LYS A 567 -2.47 12.26 12.36
N GLU A 568 -1.78 13.05 11.54
CA GLU A 568 -2.14 14.44 11.26
C GLU A 568 -3.57 14.54 10.73
N TYR A 569 -3.95 13.66 9.79
CA TYR A 569 -5.31 13.61 9.26
C TYR A 569 -6.33 13.24 10.34
N LEU A 570 -6.04 12.21 11.14
CA LEU A 570 -6.94 11.77 12.21
C LEU A 570 -7.16 12.86 13.26
N HIS A 571 -6.13 13.64 13.59
CA HIS A 571 -6.23 14.77 14.51
C HIS A 571 -7.09 15.91 13.93
N ALA A 572 -6.88 16.29 12.66
CA ALA A 572 -7.69 17.30 12.01
C ALA A 572 -9.17 16.89 11.91
N HIS A 573 -9.44 15.62 11.61
CA HIS A 573 -10.78 15.07 11.58
C HIS A 573 -11.43 15.08 12.98
N ALA A 574 -10.67 14.80 14.04
CA ALA A 574 -11.18 14.83 15.41
C ALA A 574 -11.63 16.25 15.81
N VAL A 575 -10.80 17.27 15.56
CA VAL A 575 -11.14 18.68 15.83
C VAL A 575 -12.39 19.10 15.07
N PHE A 576 -12.50 18.74 13.78
CA PHE A 576 -13.69 19.01 12.99
C PHE A 576 -14.95 18.34 13.57
N SER A 577 -14.83 17.08 13.99
CA SER A 577 -15.93 16.33 14.59
C SER A 577 -16.35 16.91 15.94
N GLU A 578 -15.41 17.38 16.75
CA GLU A 578 -15.67 17.99 18.05
C GLU A 578 -16.43 19.31 17.91
N ILE A 579 -16.00 20.17 16.98
CA ILE A 579 -16.70 21.42 16.62
C ILE A 579 -18.13 21.13 16.15
N GLN A 580 -18.34 20.08 15.34
CA GLN A 580 -19.70 19.66 14.94
C GLN A 580 -20.51 19.04 16.08
N SER A 581 -19.90 18.23 16.95
CA SER A 581 -20.59 17.49 18.02
C SER A 581 -21.13 18.37 19.14
N ASN A 582 -20.49 19.52 19.37
CA ASN A 582 -20.99 20.57 20.27
C ASN A 582 -22.15 21.38 19.65
N SER A 583 -22.70 20.91 18.54
CA SER A 583 -23.86 21.49 17.88
C SER A 583 -24.95 20.44 17.61
N PRO A 584 -26.24 20.82 17.61
CA PRO A 584 -27.32 19.89 17.36
C PRO A 584 -27.24 19.29 15.94
N PRO A 585 -27.63 18.01 15.75
CA PRO A 585 -27.52 17.35 14.45
C PRO A 585 -28.40 18.02 13.40
N ILE A 586 -27.78 18.54 12.35
CA ILE A 586 -28.47 19.16 11.21
C ILE A 586 -28.83 18.05 10.21
N SER A 587 -30.03 17.48 10.37
CA SER A 587 -30.77 16.71 9.35
C SER A 587 -30.12 15.42 8.77
N PRO A 588 -30.91 14.41 8.33
CA PRO A 588 -30.38 13.12 7.91
C PRO A 588 -30.16 13.09 6.39
N VAL A 589 -29.15 13.77 5.84
CA VAL A 589 -28.75 13.61 4.43
C VAL A 589 -27.23 13.54 4.28
N SER A 590 -26.80 12.78 3.26
CA SER A 590 -25.51 12.11 3.08
C SER A 590 -24.25 12.89 3.43
N VAL A 591 -23.37 12.22 4.18
CA VAL A 591 -21.98 12.61 4.46
C VAL A 591 -21.25 12.89 3.15
N THR A 592 -21.10 14.17 2.80
CA THR A 592 -20.11 14.65 1.85
C THR A 592 -18.75 14.59 2.54
N LEU A 593 -17.77 13.95 1.89
CA LEU A 593 -16.39 13.86 2.40
C LEU A 593 -15.87 15.27 2.74
N PRO A 594 -15.17 15.48 3.86
CA PRO A 594 -14.64 16.79 4.21
C PRO A 594 -13.56 17.23 3.20
N SER A 595 -13.60 18.51 2.85
CA SER A 595 -12.51 19.19 2.17
C SER A 595 -11.36 19.44 3.16
N MET A 596 -10.14 19.55 2.64
CA MET A 596 -8.93 19.68 3.45
C MET A 596 -8.12 20.90 3.02
N PHE A 597 -7.68 21.66 4.01
CA PHE A 597 -6.78 22.80 3.86
C PHE A 597 -5.50 22.55 4.68
N TYR A 598 -4.36 22.52 3.99
CA TYR A 598 -3.05 22.25 4.57
C TYR A 598 -2.07 23.40 4.31
N VAL A 599 -1.31 23.80 5.33
CA VAL A 599 -0.24 24.80 5.20
C VAL A 599 0.97 24.32 5.96
N GLU A 600 2.14 24.43 5.35
CA GLU A 600 3.43 24.17 6.01
C GLU A 600 4.44 25.24 5.65
N ILE A 601 4.95 25.96 6.66
CA ILE A 601 5.86 27.10 6.47
C ILE A 601 7.01 27.01 7.48
N PRO A 602 8.28 27.12 7.05
CA PRO A 602 9.41 27.24 7.95
C PRO A 602 9.43 28.63 8.60
N ILE A 603 9.67 28.68 9.91
CA ILE A 603 9.86 29.96 10.62
C ILE A 603 11.37 30.22 10.74
N PRO A 604 11.84 31.44 10.40
CA PRO A 604 13.21 31.83 10.72
C PRO A 604 13.49 31.73 12.23
N GLU A 605 14.66 31.23 12.61
CA GLU A 605 15.15 31.13 14.00
C GLU A 605 14.50 30.04 14.88
N LEU A 606 13.62 29.20 14.32
CA LEU A 606 13.13 27.97 14.95
C LEU A 606 13.60 26.75 14.13
N GLU A 607 13.89 25.64 14.81
CA GLU A 607 14.28 24.39 14.13
C GLU A 607 13.09 23.72 13.40
N ASP A 608 11.85 24.03 13.81
CA ASP A 608 10.62 23.38 13.34
C ASP A 608 9.78 24.23 12.35
N THR A 609 9.01 23.55 11.48
CA THR A 609 8.01 24.15 10.60
C THR A 609 6.66 24.32 11.32
N ILE A 610 5.91 25.39 10.99
CA ILE A 610 4.48 25.46 11.38
C ILE A 610 3.69 24.67 10.38
N SER A 611 2.93 23.69 10.86
CA SER A 611 1.90 23.01 10.09
C SER A 611 0.50 23.39 10.58
N LEU A 612 -0.42 23.62 9.64
CA LEU A 612 -1.82 23.83 9.89
C LEU A 612 -2.62 22.89 8.99
N ASN A 613 -3.52 22.11 9.59
CA ASN A 613 -4.30 21.09 8.90
C ASN A 613 -5.77 21.24 9.33
N ILE A 614 -6.62 21.66 8.41
CA ILE A 614 -8.03 22.00 8.67
C ILE A 614 -8.92 21.17 7.77
N ALA A 615 -9.85 20.44 8.37
CA ALA A 615 -10.96 19.81 7.66
C ALA A 615 -12.16 20.76 7.68
N PHE A 616 -12.86 20.88 6.55
CA PHE A 616 -14.03 21.75 6.39
C PHE A 616 -15.02 21.18 5.38
N GLU A 617 -16.30 21.52 5.51
CA GLU A 617 -17.34 21.08 4.57
C GLU A 617 -17.53 22.10 3.45
N ALA A 618 -17.09 21.76 2.24
CA ALA A 618 -17.40 22.57 1.06
C ALA A 618 -18.83 22.24 0.58
N THR A 619 -19.56 23.24 0.07
CA THR A 619 -20.95 23.07 -0.37
C THR A 619 -21.07 22.62 -1.83
N ASN A 620 -19.94 22.33 -2.48
CA ASN A 620 -19.88 21.82 -3.84
C ASN A 620 -19.98 20.27 -3.87
N LYS A 621 -20.09 19.71 -5.09
CA LYS A 621 -20.30 18.25 -5.28
C LYS A 621 -19.08 17.38 -4.93
N HIS A 622 -17.89 17.96 -4.77
CA HIS A 622 -16.64 17.22 -4.62
C HIS A 622 -15.71 17.87 -3.58
N PRO A 623 -15.13 17.08 -2.64
CA PRO A 623 -14.20 17.61 -1.65
C PRO A 623 -12.99 18.27 -2.31
N GLN A 624 -12.57 19.40 -1.77
CA GLN A 624 -11.43 20.18 -2.25
C GLN A 624 -10.20 19.93 -1.39
N TYR A 625 -9.03 19.84 -2.03
CA TYR A 625 -7.73 19.81 -1.34
C TYR A 625 -6.94 21.07 -1.68
N ILE A 626 -6.73 21.92 -0.69
CA ILE A 626 -5.99 23.17 -0.82
C ILE A 626 -4.72 23.05 0.02
N ALA A 627 -3.55 23.20 -0.61
CA ALA A 627 -2.27 23.09 0.09
C ALA A 627 -1.33 24.26 -0.22
N ILE A 628 -0.69 24.82 0.81
CA ILE A 628 0.38 25.80 0.70
C ILE A 628 1.66 25.17 1.25
N ILE A 629 2.52 24.70 0.34
CA ILE A 629 3.79 24.03 0.65
C ILE A 629 4.93 24.57 -0.21
N ALA A 630 6.17 24.29 0.20
CA ALA A 630 7.35 24.68 -0.56
C ALA A 630 7.26 24.14 -2.01
N PRO A 631 7.51 24.99 -3.03
CA PRO A 631 7.42 24.55 -4.41
C PRO A 631 8.46 23.45 -4.71
N SER A 632 7.99 22.24 -5.04
CA SER A 632 8.87 21.16 -5.50
C SER A 632 9.43 21.49 -6.89
N LYS A 633 10.58 20.92 -7.27
CA LYS A 633 11.23 21.14 -8.58
C LYS A 633 10.33 20.84 -9.80
N SER A 634 9.13 20.26 -9.62
CA SER A 634 8.19 19.90 -10.69
C SER A 634 6.80 20.55 -10.64
N ASP A 635 6.40 21.27 -9.58
CA ASP A 635 5.04 21.84 -9.48
C ASP A 635 5.08 23.38 -9.50
N LYS A 636 4.79 23.96 -10.66
CA LYS A 636 4.73 25.43 -10.86
C LYS A 636 3.32 25.98 -11.06
N THR A 637 2.28 25.18 -10.89
CA THR A 637 0.90 25.62 -11.15
C THR A 637 0.01 25.40 -9.94
N LEU A 638 -0.22 26.47 -9.17
CA LEU A 638 -1.39 26.59 -8.30
C LEU A 638 -2.64 26.24 -9.12
N THR A 639 -3.57 25.48 -8.55
CA THR A 639 -4.86 25.24 -9.20
C THR A 639 -5.58 26.57 -9.43
N THR A 640 -6.47 26.64 -10.43
CA THR A 640 -7.25 27.86 -10.72
C THR A 640 -7.97 28.37 -9.48
N LEU A 641 -8.56 27.45 -8.69
CA LEU A 641 -9.23 27.74 -7.44
C LEU A 641 -8.28 28.29 -6.35
N GLN A 642 -7.10 27.68 -6.16
CA GLN A 642 -6.11 28.17 -5.20
C GLN A 642 -5.66 29.60 -5.53
N ARG A 643 -5.41 29.89 -6.82
CA ARG A 643 -5.06 31.24 -7.25
C ARG A 643 -6.21 32.23 -7.05
N GLN A 644 -7.46 31.79 -7.19
CA GLN A 644 -8.63 32.63 -6.95
C GLN A 644 -8.85 32.92 -5.46
N LEU A 645 -8.59 31.96 -4.56
CA LEU A 645 -8.77 32.12 -3.12
C LEU A 645 -7.62 32.87 -2.43
N LEU A 646 -6.38 32.64 -2.88
CA LEU A 646 -5.17 33.17 -2.22
C LEU A 646 -4.49 34.29 -3.04
N GLY A 647 -4.83 34.43 -4.32
CA GLY A 647 -4.13 35.34 -5.25
C GLY A 647 -2.68 34.90 -5.51
N ASP A 648 -1.78 35.88 -5.59
CA ASP A 648 -0.33 35.65 -5.70
C ASP A 648 0.31 35.27 -4.34
N LYS A 649 -0.47 35.23 -3.24
CA LYS A 649 0.00 35.01 -1.87
C LYS A 649 0.17 33.51 -1.56
N GLY A 650 1.09 32.86 -2.27
CA GLY A 650 1.49 31.48 -2.03
C GLY A 650 2.58 31.32 -0.96
N TYR A 651 3.24 30.16 -0.93
CA TYR A 651 4.27 29.81 0.06
C TYR A 651 5.36 30.88 0.23
N ASN A 652 5.96 31.36 -0.86
CA ASN A 652 7.06 32.34 -0.80
C ASN A 652 6.64 33.65 -0.13
N GLN A 653 5.37 34.04 -0.28
CA GLN A 653 4.87 35.28 0.29
C GLN A 653 4.63 35.13 1.79
N LEU A 654 4.03 34.01 2.21
CA LEU A 654 3.86 33.71 3.62
C LEU A 654 5.22 33.57 4.32
N GLU A 655 6.21 32.92 3.70
CA GLU A 655 7.58 32.85 4.24
C GLU A 655 8.18 34.25 4.46
N LYS A 656 8.05 35.17 3.50
CA LYS A 656 8.49 36.57 3.64
C LYS A 656 7.74 37.29 4.76
N MET A 657 6.44 37.08 4.89
CA MET A 657 5.63 37.64 5.98
C MET A 657 6.12 37.15 7.34
N PHE A 658 6.38 35.85 7.51
CA PHE A 658 6.91 35.32 8.77
C PHE A 658 8.31 35.84 9.12
N LYS A 659 9.16 36.10 8.12
CA LYS A 659 10.44 36.82 8.32
C LYS A 659 10.22 38.24 8.85
N PHE A 660 9.22 38.95 8.34
CA PHE A 660 8.87 40.28 8.83
C PHE A 660 8.27 40.23 10.24
N LEU A 661 7.36 39.31 10.52
CA LEU A 661 6.74 39.14 11.85
C LEU A 661 7.75 38.85 12.95
N ALA A 662 8.81 38.08 12.64
CA ALA A 662 9.89 37.84 13.59
C ALA A 662 10.54 39.16 14.07
N SER A 663 10.63 40.18 13.21
CA SER A 663 11.16 41.49 13.60
C SER A 663 10.21 42.26 14.53
N MET A 664 8.89 42.08 14.38
CA MET A 664 7.86 42.72 15.22
C MET A 664 7.88 42.22 16.66
N ARG A 665 8.24 40.96 16.90
CA ARG A 665 8.30 40.38 18.26
C ARG A 665 9.19 41.17 19.22
N SER A 666 10.27 41.76 18.69
CA SER A 666 11.20 42.57 19.47
C SER A 666 10.59 43.88 20.00
N ILE A 667 9.38 44.24 19.56
CA ILE A 667 8.61 45.38 20.09
C ILE A 667 8.04 45.04 21.47
N VAL A 668 7.48 43.85 21.65
CA VAL A 668 6.78 43.43 22.88
C VAL A 668 7.76 43.05 24.00
N ILE A 669 8.91 42.47 23.64
CA ILE A 669 9.94 42.01 24.58
C ILE A 669 11.07 43.05 24.62
N SER A 670 11.16 43.81 25.72
CA SER A 670 12.27 44.75 25.95
C SER A 670 13.59 44.00 26.06
N ALA A 671 14.65 44.49 25.41
CA ALA A 671 15.96 43.83 25.29
C ALA A 671 16.76 43.73 26.61
N SER A 672 16.19 44.12 27.75
CA SER A 672 16.85 44.04 29.06
C SER A 672 16.31 42.89 29.90
N SER A 673 17.17 41.88 30.09
CA SER A 673 17.38 41.04 31.29
C SER A 673 16.98 39.54 31.27
N SER A 674 17.90 38.76 31.87
CA SER A 674 17.89 37.38 32.42
C SER A 674 17.63 36.13 31.53
N GLU A 675 18.44 35.08 31.74
CA GLU A 675 18.30 33.72 31.14
C GLU A 675 16.94 33.06 31.47
N SER A 676 16.31 33.44 32.57
CA SER A 676 15.00 32.98 33.01
C SER A 676 13.85 33.51 32.15
N ASP A 677 13.93 34.75 31.64
CA ASP A 677 12.91 35.32 30.75
C ASP A 677 12.95 34.72 29.34
N LEU A 678 14.14 34.26 28.91
CA LEU A 678 14.32 33.52 27.65
C LEU A 678 13.63 32.14 27.65
N LEU A 679 13.43 31.51 28.82
CA LEU A 679 12.73 30.23 28.94
C LEU A 679 11.20 30.39 28.88
N LEU A 680 10.65 31.44 29.51
CA LEU A 680 9.23 31.82 29.42
C LEU A 680 8.83 32.19 27.99
N SER A 681 9.69 32.95 27.30
CA SER A 681 9.53 33.35 25.89
C SER A 681 9.38 32.18 24.92
N ARG A 682 9.94 31.00 25.21
CA ARG A 682 9.95 29.85 24.29
C ARG A 682 8.72 28.95 24.38
N SER A 683 8.02 28.95 25.53
CA SER A 683 6.92 28.01 25.80
C SER A 683 5.67 28.22 24.92
N ASN A 684 5.39 29.46 24.51
CA ASN A 684 4.18 29.82 23.75
C ASN A 684 4.44 30.18 22.28
N VAL A 685 5.66 30.03 21.80
CA VAL A 685 6.04 30.42 20.43
C VAL A 685 5.27 29.63 19.38
N GLY A 686 5.01 28.34 19.62
CA GLY A 686 4.22 27.50 18.72
C GLY A 686 2.78 27.99 18.57
N LEU A 687 2.12 28.31 19.71
CA LEU A 687 0.76 28.86 19.72
C LEU A 687 0.69 30.25 19.06
N GLN A 688 1.62 31.15 19.40
CA GLN A 688 1.71 32.49 18.80
C GLN A 688 1.78 32.42 17.28
N ASN A 689 2.70 31.62 16.76
CA ASN A 689 2.89 31.39 15.34
C ASN A 689 1.64 30.83 14.67
N LYS A 690 0.95 29.88 15.33
CA LYS A 690 -0.29 29.28 14.82
C LYS A 690 -1.43 30.31 14.76
N LEU A 691 -1.61 31.12 15.80
CA LEU A 691 -2.62 32.19 15.83
C LEU A 691 -2.30 33.30 14.80
N GLN A 692 -1.03 33.67 14.64
CA GLN A 692 -0.58 34.61 13.60
C GLN A 692 -0.90 34.06 12.21
N LEU A 693 -0.59 32.79 11.94
CA LEU A 693 -0.89 32.14 10.66
C LEU A 693 -2.40 32.15 10.38
N LEU A 694 -3.22 31.73 11.35
CA LEU A 694 -4.68 31.72 11.24
C LEU A 694 -5.23 33.12 10.95
N SER A 695 -4.81 34.14 11.71
CA SER A 695 -5.21 35.54 11.48
C SER A 695 -4.86 36.03 10.08
N ILE A 696 -3.63 35.76 9.63
CA ILE A 696 -3.17 36.15 8.30
C ILE A 696 -3.99 35.46 7.20
N LEU A 697 -4.27 34.16 7.34
CA LEU A 697 -5.06 33.41 6.36
C LEU A 697 -6.51 33.90 6.31
N ILE A 698 -7.13 34.16 7.47
CA ILE A 698 -8.47 34.75 7.57
C ILE A 698 -8.49 36.10 6.85
N ASN A 699 -7.51 36.96 7.13
CA ASN A 699 -7.41 38.29 6.51
C ASN A 699 -7.21 38.20 4.99
N ILE A 700 -6.33 37.31 4.51
CA ILE A 700 -6.11 37.07 3.07
C ILE A 700 -7.40 36.62 2.39
N ILE A 701 -8.06 35.60 2.93
CA ILE A 701 -9.26 35.02 2.31
C ILE A 701 -10.41 36.03 2.37
N ALA A 702 -10.59 36.74 3.49
CA ALA A 702 -11.63 37.77 3.64
C ALA A 702 -11.52 38.86 2.56
N TYR A 703 -10.33 39.46 2.39
CA TYR A 703 -10.10 40.47 1.36
C TYR A 703 -10.29 39.91 -0.05
N ARG A 704 -9.80 38.70 -0.33
CA ARG A 704 -9.96 38.09 -1.66
C ARG A 704 -11.40 37.76 -1.99
N LEU A 705 -12.17 37.26 -1.03
CA LEU A 705 -13.60 37.03 -1.21
C LEU A 705 -14.35 38.35 -1.44
N MET A 706 -14.03 39.41 -0.67
CA MET A 706 -14.59 40.75 -0.85
C MET A 706 -14.24 41.38 -2.21
N GLU A 707 -13.03 41.14 -2.72
CA GLU A 707 -12.60 41.59 -4.06
C GLU A 707 -13.37 40.88 -5.18
N VAL A 708 -13.58 39.56 -5.04
CA VAL A 708 -14.12 38.72 -6.12
C VAL A 708 -15.66 38.68 -6.13
N ARG A 709 -16.32 38.79 -4.95
CA ARG A 709 -17.79 38.74 -4.76
C ARG A 709 -18.27 39.69 -3.66
N PRO A 710 -18.11 41.02 -3.82
CA PRO A 710 -18.31 42.00 -2.74
C PRO A 710 -19.71 41.97 -2.12
N ASP A 711 -20.79 41.87 -2.91
CA ASP A 711 -22.16 42.01 -2.40
C ASP A 711 -22.59 40.81 -1.53
N LYS A 712 -22.33 39.59 -2.00
CA LYS A 712 -22.65 38.36 -1.27
C LYS A 712 -21.78 38.21 -0.02
N VAL A 713 -20.47 38.46 -0.15
CA VAL A 713 -19.52 38.31 0.97
C VAL A 713 -19.77 39.38 2.03
N ARG A 714 -20.11 40.61 1.64
CA ARG A 714 -20.54 41.67 2.57
C ARG A 714 -21.75 41.23 3.40
N THR A 715 -22.77 40.69 2.73
CA THR A 715 -24.00 40.24 3.40
C THR A 715 -23.68 39.13 4.41
N PHE A 716 -22.92 38.13 3.98
CA PHE A 716 -22.43 37.04 4.84
C PHE A 716 -21.66 37.56 6.06
N MET A 717 -20.67 38.43 5.85
CA MET A 717 -19.86 38.98 6.95
C MET A 717 -20.70 39.84 7.90
N ARG A 718 -21.66 40.63 7.41
CA ARG A 718 -22.56 41.42 8.25
C ARG A 718 -23.45 40.53 9.13
N GLN A 719 -24.00 39.46 8.58
CA GLN A 719 -24.81 38.50 9.34
C GLN A 719 -23.95 37.78 10.41
N LEU A 720 -22.74 37.35 10.06
CA LEU A 720 -21.79 36.73 10.99
C LEU A 720 -21.37 37.68 12.13
N LEU A 721 -21.01 38.92 11.79
CA LEU A 721 -20.61 39.95 12.76
C LEU A 721 -21.78 40.40 13.63
N GLY A 722 -23.00 40.47 13.07
CA GLY A 722 -24.22 40.79 13.80
C GLY A 722 -24.56 39.74 14.86
N ALA A 723 -24.47 38.46 14.51
CA ALA A 723 -24.72 37.36 15.44
C ALA A 723 -23.67 37.29 16.57
N SER A 724 -22.41 37.62 16.27
CA SER A 724 -21.32 37.66 17.25
C SER A 724 -21.25 38.94 18.09
N SER A 725 -21.97 40.00 17.72
CA SER A 725 -21.92 41.32 18.39
C SER A 725 -22.38 41.32 19.86
N GLY A 726 -23.15 40.31 20.29
CA GLY A 726 -23.48 40.08 21.71
C GLY A 726 -22.27 39.72 22.58
N SER A 727 -21.16 39.28 21.97
CA SER A 727 -19.91 38.93 22.64
C SER A 727 -18.93 40.12 22.77
N ALA A 728 -19.08 41.17 21.95
CA ALA A 728 -18.15 42.30 21.87
C ALA A 728 -18.53 43.50 22.76
N ASN A 729 -19.80 43.64 23.16
CA ASN A 729 -20.25 44.69 24.08
C ASN A 729 -20.16 44.19 25.53
N GLY A 730 -19.19 44.71 26.29
CA GLY A 730 -18.74 44.20 27.60
C GLY A 730 -19.72 44.27 28.79
N ALA A 731 -20.93 43.72 28.65
CA ALA A 731 -21.90 43.59 29.74
C ALA A 731 -22.17 42.14 30.18
N ASN A 732 -21.78 41.14 29.38
CA ASN A 732 -21.88 39.71 29.74
C ASN A 732 -20.51 39.02 29.60
N ASP A 733 -20.29 37.97 30.38
CA ASP A 733 -19.04 37.37 30.86
C ASP A 733 -17.98 36.90 29.83
N GLY A 734 -17.84 37.47 28.64
CA GLY A 734 -16.75 37.12 27.70
C GLY A 734 -16.83 35.68 27.17
N GLU A 735 -17.92 34.98 27.45
CA GLU A 735 -18.32 33.77 26.74
C GLU A 735 -18.95 34.21 25.42
N MET A 736 -18.46 33.67 24.31
CA MET A 736 -19.21 33.73 23.07
C MET A 736 -20.50 32.95 23.34
N HIS A 737 -21.67 33.59 23.31
CA HIS A 737 -22.92 32.83 23.21
C HIS A 737 -22.73 31.88 22.03
N GLU A 738 -22.83 30.57 22.29
CA GLU A 738 -22.67 29.50 21.31
C GLU A 738 -23.45 29.88 20.05
N LEU A 739 -22.73 30.34 19.02
CA LEU A 739 -23.29 30.38 17.67
C LEU A 739 -23.47 28.92 17.30
N ASP A 740 -24.70 28.43 17.35
CA ASP A 740 -24.99 27.03 17.09
C ASP A 740 -24.69 26.67 15.62
N ALA A 741 -24.38 25.41 15.32
CA ALA A 741 -24.14 25.01 13.92
C ALA A 741 -25.34 25.28 13.02
N LYS A 742 -26.56 25.39 13.57
CA LYS A 742 -27.74 25.74 12.79
C LYS A 742 -27.61 27.14 12.20
N PHE A 743 -27.17 28.14 12.98
CA PHE A 743 -26.88 29.47 12.47
C PHE A 743 -25.85 29.43 11.35
N PHE A 744 -24.75 28.69 11.54
CA PHE A 744 -23.72 28.56 10.51
C PHE A 744 -24.23 27.87 9.23
N HIS A 745 -25.03 26.81 9.38
CA HIS A 745 -25.65 26.14 8.25
C HIS A 745 -26.62 27.06 7.50
N ASP A 746 -27.51 27.76 8.21
CA ASP A 746 -28.48 28.66 7.60
C ASP A 746 -27.76 29.83 6.90
N LEU A 747 -26.71 30.37 7.52
CA LEU A 747 -25.83 31.38 6.93
C LEU A 747 -25.19 30.88 5.62
N MET A 748 -24.79 29.61 5.56
CA MET A 748 -24.19 28.98 4.38
C MET A 748 -25.23 28.74 3.28
N VAL A 749 -26.41 28.20 3.62
CA VAL A 749 -27.49 27.95 2.65
C VAL A 749 -28.00 29.26 2.02
N GLU A 750 -28.06 30.34 2.78
CA GLU A 750 -28.57 31.62 2.28
C GLU A 750 -27.58 32.37 1.38
N ASN A 751 -26.28 32.26 1.64
CA ASN A 751 -25.25 33.08 0.98
C ASN A 751 -24.39 32.34 -0.04
N VAL A 752 -24.38 31.01 -0.02
CA VAL A 752 -23.50 30.19 -0.86
C VAL A 752 -24.27 29.59 -2.02
N ASP A 753 -23.90 30.00 -3.24
CA ASP A 753 -24.37 29.37 -4.46
C ASP A 753 -23.54 28.10 -4.73
N PRO A 754 -24.14 26.90 -4.77
CA PRO A 754 -23.41 25.65 -4.99
C PRO A 754 -22.68 25.59 -6.35
N ASP A 755 -23.12 26.37 -7.33
CA ASP A 755 -22.51 26.43 -8.66
C ASP A 755 -21.36 27.46 -8.76
N ASP A 756 -21.17 28.31 -7.74
CA ASP A 756 -20.02 29.23 -7.64
C ASP A 756 -18.87 28.55 -6.87
N GLU A 757 -17.91 27.95 -7.59
CA GLU A 757 -16.76 27.23 -6.99
C GLU A 757 -15.98 28.07 -5.95
N ILE A 758 -15.92 29.40 -6.13
CA ILE A 758 -15.17 30.30 -5.25
C ILE A 758 -15.91 30.47 -3.93
N LEU A 759 -17.22 30.72 -3.96
CA LEU A 759 -18.02 30.88 -2.74
C LEU A 759 -18.26 29.55 -2.02
N SER A 760 -18.53 28.48 -2.78
CA SER A 760 -18.79 27.13 -2.27
C SER A 760 -17.60 26.46 -1.59
N THR A 761 -16.39 26.96 -1.84
CA THR A 761 -15.17 26.53 -1.14
C THR A 761 -14.62 27.60 -0.20
N GLY A 762 -14.63 28.86 -0.63
CA GLY A 762 -13.96 29.96 0.06
C GLY A 762 -14.66 30.44 1.33
N LEU A 763 -15.99 30.61 1.33
CA LEU A 763 -16.75 30.96 2.53
C LEU A 763 -16.70 29.85 3.61
N PRO A 764 -16.88 28.55 3.27
CA PRO A 764 -16.71 27.50 4.27
C PRO A 764 -15.28 27.42 4.82
N LEU A 765 -14.26 27.57 3.97
CA LEU A 765 -12.87 27.62 4.42
C LEU A 765 -12.60 28.81 5.36
N PHE A 766 -13.10 30.01 5.01
CA PHE A 766 -13.02 31.19 5.87
C PHE A 766 -13.65 30.92 7.24
N LEU A 767 -14.84 30.33 7.25
CA LEU A 767 -15.56 30.02 8.48
C LEU A 767 -14.81 29.00 9.33
N ALA A 768 -14.29 27.93 8.74
CA ALA A 768 -13.51 26.92 9.44
C ALA A 768 -12.23 27.52 10.05
N LEU A 769 -11.50 28.36 9.31
CA LEU A 769 -10.33 29.08 9.82
C LEU A 769 -10.70 29.98 11.01
N TRP A 770 -11.83 30.70 10.90
CA TRP A 770 -12.34 31.56 11.96
C TRP A 770 -12.71 30.78 13.22
N GLN A 771 -13.44 29.67 13.09
CA GLN A 771 -13.82 28.78 14.19
C GLN A 771 -12.59 28.17 14.87
N VAL A 772 -11.62 27.67 14.08
CA VAL A 772 -10.36 27.10 14.60
C VAL A 772 -9.54 28.16 15.35
N LEU A 773 -9.48 29.40 14.85
CA LEU A 773 -8.84 30.51 15.56
C LEU A 773 -9.50 30.77 16.92
N HIS A 774 -10.83 30.89 16.95
CA HIS A 774 -11.57 31.12 18.18
C HIS A 774 -11.41 29.96 19.18
N TYR A 775 -11.46 28.71 18.70
CA TYR A 775 -11.23 27.52 19.51
C TYR A 775 -9.86 27.56 20.20
N HIS A 776 -8.79 27.87 19.45
CA HIS A 776 -7.45 28.00 20.03
C HIS A 776 -7.34 29.20 21.00
N ILE A 777 -7.99 30.33 20.72
CA ILE A 777 -8.03 31.46 21.67
C ILE A 777 -8.73 31.04 22.96
N GLU A 778 -9.84 30.33 22.88
CA GLU A 778 -10.62 29.95 24.05
C GLU A 778 -9.90 28.90 24.91
N GLN A 779 -9.41 27.83 24.28
CA GLN A 779 -8.85 26.65 24.95
C GLN A 779 -7.38 26.82 25.36
N GLU A 780 -6.57 27.50 24.55
CA GLU A 780 -5.12 27.51 24.70
C GLU A 780 -4.54 28.84 25.20
N VAL A 781 -5.30 29.96 25.14
CA VAL A 781 -4.84 31.24 25.71
C VAL A 781 -5.24 31.35 27.19
N PRO A 782 -4.27 31.35 28.13
CA PRO A 782 -4.58 31.24 29.55
C PRO A 782 -5.20 32.52 30.14
N HIS A 783 -4.86 33.71 29.61
CA HIS A 783 -5.24 34.98 30.21
C HIS A 783 -6.58 35.51 29.69
N LYS A 784 -7.59 35.63 30.57
CA LYS A 784 -8.96 36.05 30.19
C LYS A 784 -9.01 37.41 29.50
N LEU A 785 -8.25 38.40 29.98
CA LEU A 785 -8.20 39.74 29.36
C LEU A 785 -7.64 39.69 27.94
N LEU A 786 -6.61 38.87 27.70
CA LEU A 786 -5.99 38.76 26.39
C LEU A 786 -6.94 38.06 25.41
N ARG A 787 -7.63 37.00 25.84
CA ARG A 787 -8.69 36.36 25.04
C ARG A 787 -9.73 37.36 24.56
N ALA A 788 -10.26 38.16 25.48
CA ALA A 788 -11.27 39.17 25.16
C ALA A 788 -10.74 40.22 24.17
N ARG A 789 -9.49 40.67 24.34
CA ARG A 789 -8.88 41.67 23.44
C ARG A 789 -8.62 41.10 22.04
N LEU A 790 -8.12 39.86 21.94
CA LEU A 790 -7.87 39.17 20.67
C LEU A 790 -9.16 38.99 19.87
N VAL A 791 -10.23 38.50 20.52
CA VAL A 791 -11.54 38.33 19.88
C VAL A 791 -12.11 39.67 19.42
N LYS A 792 -12.02 40.70 20.26
CA LYS A 792 -12.50 42.05 19.93
C LYS A 792 -11.77 42.65 18.72
N GLU A 793 -10.44 42.57 18.68
CA GLU A 793 -9.66 43.09 17.56
C GLU A 793 -9.87 42.27 16.28
N GLN A 794 -10.02 40.95 16.38
CA GLN A 794 -10.36 40.09 15.24
C GLN A 794 -11.73 40.47 14.64
N TRP A 795 -12.73 40.72 15.48
CA TRP A 795 -14.04 41.18 15.06
C TRP A 795 -13.98 42.57 14.42
N GLY A 796 -13.24 43.49 15.05
CA GLY A 796 -13.01 44.86 14.54
C GLY A 796 -12.37 44.85 13.16
N LEU A 797 -11.33 44.04 12.97
CA LEU A 797 -10.67 43.84 11.68
C LEU A 797 -11.67 43.43 10.61
N LEU A 798 -12.45 42.35 10.83
CA LEU A 798 -13.43 41.88 9.85
C LEU A 798 -14.50 42.95 9.53
N ASN A 799 -14.98 43.69 10.53
CA ASN A 799 -15.92 44.78 10.33
C ASN A 799 -15.32 45.91 9.48
N ASP A 800 -14.05 46.25 9.71
CA ASP A 800 -13.37 47.32 8.97
C ASP A 800 -12.98 46.89 7.55
N ILE A 801 -12.72 45.59 7.30
CA ILE A 801 -12.66 45.04 5.92
C ILE A 801 -13.95 45.36 5.18
N VAL A 802 -15.11 45.06 5.78
CA VAL A 802 -16.41 45.32 5.16
C VAL A 802 -16.63 46.81 4.93
N ARG A 803 -16.36 47.65 5.94
CA ARG A 803 -16.54 49.11 5.87
C ARG A 803 -15.61 49.77 4.86
N SER A 804 -14.39 49.26 4.68
CA SER A 804 -13.43 49.77 3.69
C SER A 804 -14.00 49.72 2.26
N TYR A 805 -14.67 48.62 1.88
CA TYR A 805 -15.31 48.50 0.57
C TYR A 805 -16.58 49.35 0.44
N GLU A 806 -17.33 49.56 1.52
CA GLU A 806 -18.48 50.48 1.53
C GLU A 806 -18.05 51.94 1.35
N LEU A 807 -17.01 52.37 2.08
CA LEU A 807 -16.45 53.73 1.94
C LEU A 807 -15.77 53.95 0.59
N GLY A 808 -15.11 52.91 0.05
CA GLY A 808 -14.50 52.95 -1.28
C GLY A 808 -15.52 53.07 -2.42
N THR A 809 -16.70 52.48 -2.29
CA THR A 809 -17.78 52.57 -3.30
C THR A 809 -18.48 53.94 -3.27
N LEU A 810 -18.68 54.53 -2.09
CA LEU A 810 -19.21 55.88 -1.92
C LEU A 810 -18.31 56.99 -2.51
N SER A 811 -17.01 56.72 -2.71
CA SER A 811 -16.07 57.63 -3.37
C SER A 811 -16.33 57.83 -4.87
N ASN A 812 -17.08 56.95 -5.53
CA ASN A 812 -17.37 57.03 -6.97
C ASN A 812 -18.70 57.73 -7.29
N ASP A 813 -19.65 57.77 -6.34
CA ASP A 813 -20.91 58.49 -6.48
C ASP A 813 -20.78 59.91 -5.92
N ALA A 814 -20.59 60.87 -6.81
CA ALA A 814 -20.31 62.29 -6.52
C ALA A 814 -21.46 63.10 -5.89
N ALA A 815 -22.33 62.52 -5.05
CA ALA A 815 -23.64 63.10 -4.74
C ALA A 815 -24.04 63.31 -3.27
N ALA A 816 -23.16 63.12 -2.27
CA ALA A 816 -23.52 63.40 -0.87
C ALA A 816 -22.69 64.55 -0.26
N ALA A 817 -23.27 65.75 -0.28
CA ALA A 817 -22.80 66.91 0.45
C ALA A 817 -22.92 66.69 1.97
N THR A 818 -21.83 66.33 2.62
CA THR A 818 -21.64 66.48 4.07
C THR A 818 -20.62 67.58 4.32
N GLU A 819 -20.96 68.55 5.18
CA GLU A 819 -20.16 69.73 5.56
C GLU A 819 -18.85 69.42 6.33
N GLN A 820 -18.45 68.15 6.44
CA GLN A 820 -17.22 67.76 7.13
C GLN A 820 -15.95 68.16 6.35
N PRO A 821 -14.90 68.68 7.03
CA PRO A 821 -13.59 68.95 6.46
C PRO A 821 -13.00 67.74 5.73
N LEU A 822 -12.24 68.00 4.65
CA LEU A 822 -11.55 66.97 3.85
C LEU A 822 -10.64 66.09 4.72
N GLU A 823 -9.94 66.71 5.67
CA GLU A 823 -9.01 66.04 6.58
C GLU A 823 -9.72 65.06 7.51
N GLU A 824 -10.89 65.41 8.06
CA GLU A 824 -11.69 64.51 8.89
C GLU A 824 -12.20 63.30 8.10
N LYS A 825 -12.67 63.53 6.86
CA LYS A 825 -13.10 62.43 5.97
C LYS A 825 -11.94 61.50 5.61
N PHE A 826 -10.77 62.06 5.35
CA PHE A 826 -9.56 61.30 5.06
C PHE A 826 -9.11 60.49 6.29
N LEU A 827 -9.05 61.10 7.47
CA LEU A 827 -8.71 60.42 8.72
C LEU A 827 -9.67 59.27 9.03
N ALA A 828 -10.98 59.48 8.86
CA ALA A 828 -11.98 58.43 9.07
C ALA A 828 -11.83 57.28 8.06
N TYR A 829 -11.50 57.58 6.80
CA TYR A 829 -11.25 56.56 5.78
C TYR A 829 -9.99 55.74 6.08
N VAL A 830 -8.88 56.41 6.39
CA VAL A 830 -7.61 55.73 6.66
C VAL A 830 -7.70 54.92 7.95
N ALA A 831 -8.41 55.38 8.98
CA ALA A 831 -8.63 54.60 10.21
C ALA A 831 -9.23 53.21 9.93
N VAL A 832 -10.16 53.11 8.97
CA VAL A 832 -10.75 51.83 8.55
C VAL A 832 -9.81 51.07 7.62
N GLN A 833 -9.26 51.74 6.60
CA GLN A 833 -8.41 51.12 5.59
C GLN A 833 -7.10 50.56 6.16
N ALA A 834 -6.57 51.21 7.20
CA ALA A 834 -5.28 50.88 7.78
C ALA A 834 -5.27 49.52 8.48
N THR A 835 -6.42 49.12 9.04
CA THR A 835 -6.60 47.85 9.75
C THR A 835 -6.22 46.62 8.93
N ARG A 836 -6.21 46.71 7.59
CA ARG A 836 -5.76 45.63 6.69
C ARG A 836 -4.37 45.10 7.02
N TRP A 837 -3.51 45.94 7.60
CA TRP A 837 -2.15 45.58 8.02
C TRP A 837 -2.14 44.74 9.30
N GLN A 838 -3.23 44.72 10.07
CA GLN A 838 -3.49 43.90 11.27
C GLN A 838 -2.35 43.94 12.30
N ALA A 839 -1.55 45.01 12.33
CA ALA A 839 -0.38 45.10 13.22
C ALA A 839 -0.81 45.08 14.69
N THR A 840 -1.96 45.70 15.00
CA THR A 840 -2.56 45.68 16.33
C THR A 840 -2.83 44.25 16.81
N LEU A 841 -3.53 43.44 16.01
CA LEU A 841 -3.83 42.04 16.35
C LEU A 841 -2.56 41.20 16.47
N LEU A 842 -1.59 41.40 15.59
CA LEU A 842 -0.31 40.66 15.62
C LEU A 842 0.50 40.97 16.90
N LEU A 843 0.56 42.23 17.33
CA LEU A 843 1.22 42.64 18.58
C LEU A 843 0.51 42.11 19.83
N LEU A 844 -0.83 42.03 19.80
CA LEU A 844 -1.59 41.38 20.87
C LEU A 844 -1.31 39.87 20.93
N ILE A 845 -1.19 39.18 19.79
CA ILE A 845 -0.80 37.76 19.78
C ILE A 845 0.62 37.59 20.36
N ASP A 846 1.57 38.48 20.00
CA ASP A 846 2.93 38.46 20.56
C ASP A 846 2.96 38.71 22.08
N SER A 847 1.89 39.27 22.65
CA SER A 847 1.75 39.43 24.11
C SER A 847 1.60 38.10 24.86
N LEU A 848 1.39 36.98 24.17
CA LEU A 848 1.48 35.63 24.76
C LEU A 848 2.88 35.28 25.29
N ALA A 849 3.91 36.02 24.87
CA ALA A 849 5.27 35.86 25.37
C ALA A 849 5.47 36.52 26.74
N LEU A 850 4.54 37.39 27.16
CA LEU A 850 4.60 38.09 28.42
C LEU A 850 4.21 37.17 29.58
N ALA A 851 4.89 37.34 30.72
CA ALA A 851 4.43 36.75 31.97
C ALA A 851 3.03 37.28 32.32
N SER A 852 2.19 36.45 32.97
CA SER A 852 0.78 36.79 33.23
C SER A 852 0.59 38.12 33.99
N GLU A 853 1.53 38.49 34.86
CA GLU A 853 1.51 39.73 35.64
C GLU A 853 1.67 40.99 34.77
N LEU A 854 2.26 40.83 33.59
CA LEU A 854 2.54 41.91 32.65
C LEU A 854 1.39 42.14 31.66
N VAL A 855 0.36 41.31 31.66
CA VAL A 855 -0.79 41.43 30.75
C VAL A 855 -1.86 42.31 31.40
N THR A 856 -1.64 43.62 31.40
CA THR A 856 -2.56 44.63 31.97
C THR A 856 -3.35 45.40 30.90
N PRO A 857 -4.52 45.98 31.23
CA PRO A 857 -5.30 46.79 30.28
C PRO A 857 -4.48 47.94 29.67
N GLU A 858 -3.73 48.66 30.50
CA GLU A 858 -2.95 49.83 30.09
C GLU A 858 -1.88 49.43 29.07
N ARG A 859 -1.22 48.29 29.30
CA ARG A 859 -0.21 47.73 28.41
C ARG A 859 -0.79 47.31 27.06
N LEU A 860 -1.92 46.60 27.07
CA LEU A 860 -2.58 46.18 25.83
C LEU A 860 -3.10 47.39 25.02
N ASP A 861 -3.63 48.42 25.67
CA ASP A 861 -4.10 49.64 24.99
C ASP A 861 -2.96 50.50 24.44
N PHE A 862 -1.80 50.51 25.11
CA PHE A 862 -0.61 51.14 24.57
C PHE A 862 -0.05 50.39 23.35
N LEU A 863 0.03 49.05 23.41
CA LEU A 863 0.43 48.23 22.27
C LEU A 863 -0.54 48.39 21.08
N ALA A 864 -1.84 48.51 21.34
CA ALA A 864 -2.82 48.78 20.29
C ALA A 864 -2.55 50.10 19.56
N ARG A 865 -2.22 51.17 20.28
CA ARG A 865 -1.87 52.46 19.65
C ARG A 865 -0.57 52.42 18.85
N ILE A 866 0.42 51.62 19.28
CA ILE A 866 1.60 51.34 18.44
C ILE A 866 1.18 50.62 17.16
N GLY A 867 0.30 49.61 17.28
CA GLY A 867 -0.27 48.89 16.16
C GLY A 867 -0.99 49.80 15.16
N GLU A 868 -1.87 50.68 15.64
CA GLU A 868 -2.59 51.68 14.83
C GLU A 868 -1.65 52.61 14.06
N TYR A 869 -0.55 53.03 14.71
CA TYR A 869 0.48 53.83 14.07
C TYR A 869 1.22 53.05 12.97
N MET A 870 1.57 51.79 13.22
CA MET A 870 2.21 50.92 12.22
C MET A 870 1.28 50.61 11.05
N GLU A 871 -0.01 50.38 11.32
CA GLU A 871 -1.05 50.18 10.32
C GLU A 871 -1.20 51.39 9.39
N TRP A 872 -1.12 52.61 9.96
CA TRP A 872 -1.10 53.85 9.20
C TRP A 872 0.09 53.93 8.25
N GLU A 873 1.31 53.84 8.78
CA GLU A 873 2.56 53.92 8.01
C GLU A 873 2.60 52.88 6.88
N GLY A 874 2.31 51.62 7.23
CA GLY A 874 2.26 50.53 6.27
C GLY A 874 1.21 50.74 5.18
N SER A 875 0.02 51.23 5.56
CA SER A 875 -1.06 51.40 4.60
C SER A 875 -0.81 52.52 3.62
N ILE A 876 -0.30 53.67 4.07
CA ILE A 876 0.06 54.79 3.20
C ILE A 876 1.17 54.37 2.24
N ALA A 877 2.23 53.72 2.74
CA ALA A 877 3.34 53.28 1.91
C ALA A 877 2.89 52.28 0.82
N HIS A 878 2.09 51.27 1.19
CA HIS A 878 1.55 50.30 0.24
C HIS A 878 0.59 50.95 -0.77
N ASP A 879 -0.35 51.79 -0.32
CA ASP A 879 -1.37 52.39 -1.21
C ASP A 879 -0.75 53.32 -2.26
N VAL A 880 0.27 54.09 -1.89
CA VAL A 880 1.02 54.90 -2.86
C VAL A 880 1.83 54.02 -3.81
N ALA A 881 2.41 52.91 -3.35
CA ALA A 881 3.16 52.01 -4.23
C ALA A 881 2.27 51.31 -5.27
N ARG A 882 1.00 51.05 -4.94
CA ARG A 882 0.08 50.20 -5.73
C ARG A 882 -1.07 50.95 -6.41
N TYR A 883 -1.23 52.26 -6.19
CA TYR A 883 -2.41 53.03 -6.63
C TYR A 883 -2.79 52.86 -8.11
N GLN A 884 -1.82 52.70 -9.01
CA GLN A 884 -2.09 52.52 -10.45
C GLN A 884 -2.83 51.22 -10.75
N ARG A 885 -2.43 50.13 -10.06
CA ARG A 885 -3.07 48.82 -10.19
C ARG A 885 -4.44 48.82 -9.51
N ASP A 886 -4.51 49.39 -8.30
CA ASP A 886 -5.74 49.43 -7.52
C ASP A 886 -6.83 50.28 -8.21
N ALA A 887 -6.44 51.33 -8.94
CA ALA A 887 -7.35 52.13 -9.75
C ALA A 887 -8.03 51.30 -10.87
N THR A 888 -7.30 50.33 -11.45
CA THR A 888 -7.87 49.43 -12.46
C THR A 888 -8.71 48.31 -11.85
N GLU A 889 -8.29 47.78 -10.70
CA GLU A 889 -8.97 46.68 -9.98
C GLU A 889 -10.15 47.18 -9.13
N ARG A 890 -10.36 48.50 -9.01
CA ARG A 890 -11.38 49.16 -8.17
C ARG A 890 -11.30 48.75 -6.69
N VAL A 891 -10.09 48.57 -6.20
CA VAL A 891 -9.81 48.16 -4.81
C VAL A 891 -9.72 49.41 -3.92
N PRO A 892 -10.19 49.37 -2.65
CA PRO A 892 -10.01 50.46 -1.70
C PRO A 892 -8.53 50.89 -1.55
N ASN A 893 -8.26 52.19 -1.66
CA ASN A 893 -6.91 52.75 -1.61
C ASN A 893 -6.97 54.21 -1.10
N ALA A 894 -6.21 54.52 -0.06
CA ALA A 894 -6.21 55.82 0.61
C ALA A 894 -5.76 56.98 -0.30
N PHE A 895 -4.80 56.73 -1.20
CA PHE A 895 -4.33 57.75 -2.13
C PHE A 895 -5.38 58.04 -3.21
N LEU A 896 -6.02 57.00 -3.75
CA LEU A 896 -7.13 57.17 -4.70
C LEU A 896 -8.33 57.88 -4.08
N PHE A 897 -8.66 57.57 -2.82
CA PHE A 897 -9.71 58.27 -2.08
C PHE A 897 -9.37 59.76 -1.94
N TRP A 898 -8.15 60.10 -1.50
CA TRP A 898 -7.70 61.48 -1.34
C TRP A 898 -7.74 62.28 -2.65
N LEU A 899 -7.30 61.68 -3.77
CA LEU A 899 -7.39 62.27 -5.10
C LEU A 899 -8.86 62.52 -5.50
N SER A 900 -9.74 61.55 -5.24
CA SER A 900 -11.16 61.62 -5.61
C SER A 900 -11.90 62.71 -4.84
N GLN A 901 -11.64 62.86 -3.54
CA GLN A 901 -12.22 63.94 -2.73
C GLN A 901 -11.77 65.34 -3.20
N ARG A 902 -10.59 65.45 -3.80
CA ARG A 902 -10.06 66.68 -4.41
C ARG A 902 -10.41 66.85 -5.89
N ARG A 903 -11.21 65.93 -6.45
CA ARG A 903 -11.61 65.91 -7.87
C ARG A 903 -10.42 65.85 -8.84
N ILE A 904 -9.33 65.20 -8.43
CA ILE A 904 -8.13 64.99 -9.25
C ILE A 904 -8.28 63.65 -9.99
N PRO A 905 -8.14 63.61 -11.34
CA PRO A 905 -8.18 62.35 -12.08
C PRO A 905 -7.07 61.39 -11.62
N HIS A 906 -7.39 60.10 -11.42
CA HIS A 906 -6.43 59.09 -10.95
C HIS A 906 -5.19 58.97 -11.84
N ALA A 907 -5.33 59.24 -13.14
CA ALA A 907 -4.22 59.27 -14.10
C ALA A 907 -3.15 60.33 -13.79
N GLU A 908 -3.51 61.42 -13.11
CA GLU A 908 -2.60 62.50 -12.72
C GLU A 908 -1.97 62.30 -11.34
N GLY A 909 -2.31 61.22 -10.62
CA GLY A 909 -1.90 60.98 -9.24
C GLY A 909 -0.39 61.15 -8.99
N LYS A 910 0.46 60.73 -9.93
CA LYS A 910 1.93 60.83 -9.77
C LYS A 910 2.44 62.24 -9.52
N LYS A 911 1.75 63.28 -10.01
CA LYS A 911 2.12 64.69 -9.77
C LYS A 911 1.87 65.13 -8.32
N TYR A 912 0.91 64.49 -7.66
CA TYR A 912 0.42 64.82 -6.33
C TYR A 912 0.91 63.85 -5.25
N GLU A 913 1.74 62.87 -5.62
CA GLU A 913 2.30 61.90 -4.67
C GLU A 913 3.05 62.57 -3.52
N ARG A 914 3.89 63.59 -3.84
CA ARG A 914 4.64 64.33 -2.83
C ARG A 914 3.71 65.11 -1.90
N GLU A 915 2.74 65.83 -2.46
CA GLU A 915 1.78 66.59 -1.66
C GLU A 915 0.95 65.69 -0.74
N PHE A 916 0.54 64.52 -1.22
CA PHE A 916 -0.17 63.53 -0.40
C PHE A 916 0.70 63.00 0.74
N ARG A 917 1.97 62.67 0.46
CA ARG A 917 2.93 62.24 1.48
C ARG A 917 3.15 63.32 2.53
N ASP A 918 3.33 64.58 2.13
CA ASP A 918 3.50 65.69 3.07
C ASP A 918 2.33 65.80 4.06
N VAL A 919 1.09 65.60 3.58
CA VAL A 919 -0.12 65.58 4.43
C VAL A 919 -0.16 64.34 5.33
N ALA A 920 0.11 63.16 4.77
CA ALA A 920 0.05 61.91 5.52
C ALA A 920 1.16 61.81 6.60
N ASP A 921 2.36 62.30 6.30
CA ASP A 921 3.52 62.30 7.19
C ASP A 921 3.38 63.33 8.31
N ALA A 922 2.74 64.49 8.04
CA ALA A 922 2.41 65.47 9.08
C ALA A 922 1.45 64.88 10.13
N LEU A 923 0.39 64.19 9.68
CA LEU A 923 -0.57 63.52 10.55
C LEU A 923 0.06 62.33 11.30
N ALA A 924 0.97 61.59 10.66
CA ALA A 924 1.72 60.51 11.31
C ALA A 924 2.66 61.04 12.39
N SER A 925 3.34 62.16 12.13
CA SER A 925 4.26 62.79 13.08
C SER A 925 3.57 63.23 14.36
N GLU A 926 2.35 63.78 14.25
CA GLU A 926 1.54 64.14 15.41
C GLU A 926 1.20 62.92 16.28
N LYS A 927 0.78 61.81 15.67
CA LYS A 927 0.51 60.56 16.39
C LYS A 927 1.76 60.00 17.07
N TRP A 928 2.90 60.06 16.39
CA TRP A 928 4.18 59.61 16.93
C TRP A 928 4.63 60.45 18.13
N ASP A 929 4.50 61.78 18.04
CA ASP A 929 4.84 62.69 19.13
C ASP A 929 3.94 62.45 20.37
N GLN A 930 2.66 62.16 20.17
CA GLN A 930 1.74 61.78 21.25
C GLN A 930 2.19 60.48 21.93
N LEU A 931 2.53 59.44 21.16
CA LEU A 931 3.06 58.17 21.67
C LEU A 931 4.37 58.37 22.47
N LEU A 932 5.29 59.20 21.98
CA LEU A 932 6.54 59.52 22.66
C LEU A 932 6.31 60.31 23.95
N GLN A 933 5.35 61.23 23.98
CA GLN A 933 5.01 61.99 25.19
C GLN A 933 4.44 61.09 26.27
N GLU A 934 3.55 60.16 25.92
CA GLU A 934 3.01 59.17 26.85
C GLU A 934 4.11 58.23 27.36
N ALA A 935 4.95 57.70 26.46
CA ALA A 935 6.07 56.82 26.82
C ALA A 935 7.09 57.49 27.77
N ARG A 936 7.28 58.81 27.66
CA ARG A 936 8.17 59.60 28.54
C ARG A 936 7.54 59.98 29.87
N ARG A 937 6.21 60.13 29.93
CA ARG A 937 5.49 60.50 31.17
C ARG A 937 5.35 59.32 32.12
N ASP A 938 5.19 58.12 31.56
CA ASP A 938 4.83 56.94 32.34
C ASP A 938 5.95 55.90 32.38
N SER A 939 6.49 55.65 33.57
CA SER A 939 7.56 54.65 33.79
C SER A 939 7.15 53.23 33.40
N TRP A 940 5.85 52.89 33.42
CA TRP A 940 5.33 51.59 33.01
C TRP A 940 5.32 51.45 31.47
N ALA A 941 5.03 52.54 30.74
CA ALA A 941 5.02 52.56 29.28
C ALA A 941 6.44 52.41 28.70
N ALA A 942 7.44 53.03 29.34
CA ALA A 942 8.86 52.83 28.98
C ALA A 942 9.35 51.38 29.20
N ALA A 943 8.73 50.63 30.12
CA ALA A 943 9.00 49.20 30.35
C ALA A 943 8.16 48.27 29.46
N THR A 944 7.22 48.82 28.68
CA THR A 944 6.20 48.06 27.95
C THR A 944 6.64 47.64 26.55
N PHE A 945 7.53 48.40 25.90
CA PHE A 945 7.96 48.15 24.52
C PHE A 945 9.39 48.63 24.25
N SER A 946 9.97 48.16 23.14
CA SER A 946 11.27 48.62 22.64
C SER A 946 11.11 49.72 21.59
N LEU A 947 11.32 50.98 21.99
CA LEU A 947 11.29 52.12 21.06
C LEU A 947 12.25 51.95 19.85
N PRO A 948 13.50 51.49 20.04
CA PRO A 948 14.38 51.18 18.90
C PRO A 948 13.84 50.07 18.00
N ALA A 949 13.08 49.10 18.54
CA ALA A 949 12.46 48.07 17.71
C ALA A 949 11.34 48.63 16.85
N VAL A 950 10.49 49.50 17.41
CA VAL A 950 9.42 50.17 16.66
C VAL A 950 10.00 50.99 15.51
N GLU A 951 11.01 51.83 15.78
CA GLU A 951 11.69 52.62 14.75
C GLU A 951 12.32 51.75 13.65
N ARG A 952 12.96 50.63 14.01
CA ARG A 952 13.52 49.68 13.03
C ARG A 952 12.45 49.06 12.14
N VAL A 953 11.34 48.61 12.71
CA VAL A 953 10.25 47.97 11.95
C VAL A 953 9.60 48.98 11.00
N ILE A 954 9.39 50.22 11.42
CA ILE A 954 8.89 51.29 10.54
C ILE A 954 9.88 51.58 9.40
N GLY A 955 11.18 51.62 9.72
CA GLY A 955 12.23 51.75 8.70
C GLY A 955 12.17 50.64 7.65
N LEU A 956 11.98 49.39 8.06
CA LEU A 956 11.79 48.24 7.17
C LEU A 956 10.52 48.39 6.30
N ILE A 957 9.40 48.81 6.87
CA ILE A 957 8.15 49.05 6.11
C ILE A 957 8.40 50.09 5.02
N ARG A 958 9.06 51.20 5.38
CA ARG A 958 9.40 52.25 4.43
C ARG A 958 10.38 51.74 3.37
N GLU A 959 11.39 50.96 3.70
CA GLU A 959 12.33 50.38 2.71
C GLU A 959 11.64 49.42 1.74
N ILE A 960 10.70 48.58 2.22
CA ILE A 960 9.95 47.62 1.41
C ILE A 960 9.03 48.33 0.40
N TYR A 961 8.43 49.46 0.79
CA TYR A 961 7.39 50.15 0.00
C TYR A 961 7.81 51.55 -0.53
N GLY A 962 8.99 52.07 -0.18
CA GLY A 962 9.39 53.47 -0.40
C GLY A 962 10.91 53.78 -0.44
N ASP A 963 11.33 54.22 -1.63
CA ASP A 963 12.45 55.13 -1.99
C ASP A 963 13.92 54.77 -1.64
N HIS A 964 14.66 54.23 -2.61
CA HIS A 964 16.05 54.63 -2.90
C HIS A 964 16.31 54.69 -4.41
N SER A 965 16.73 55.87 -4.83
CA SER A 965 17.51 56.18 -6.03
C SER A 965 18.35 55.03 -6.59
N GLY A 966 18.09 54.65 -7.85
CA GLY A 966 19.16 54.22 -8.77
C GLY A 966 19.68 52.78 -8.70
N ARG A 967 19.08 51.84 -7.96
CA ARG A 967 19.39 50.40 -8.14
C ARG A 967 18.14 49.54 -8.30
N SER A 968 18.18 48.74 -9.36
CA SER A 968 17.13 47.83 -9.81
C SER A 968 16.80 46.77 -8.75
N ILE A 969 15.85 47.07 -7.88
CA ILE A 969 15.05 46.05 -7.18
C ILE A 969 13.59 46.28 -7.60
N ARG A 970 13.29 45.92 -8.85
CA ARG A 970 11.92 45.72 -9.32
C ARG A 970 11.81 44.30 -9.86
N LYS A 971 11.18 43.42 -9.06
CA LYS A 971 10.24 42.40 -9.58
C LYS A 971 9.42 41.64 -8.52
N GLU A 972 9.60 41.86 -7.22
CA GLU A 972 8.82 41.15 -6.21
C GLU A 972 8.45 42.09 -5.06
N SER A 973 7.34 42.83 -5.17
CA SER A 973 6.79 43.58 -4.04
C SER A 973 6.10 42.61 -3.05
N PHE A 974 6.31 42.82 -1.75
CA PHE A 974 5.65 42.17 -0.62
C PHE A 974 4.11 42.25 -0.71
#